data_AF-A0A941MYL2-F1
#
_entry.id   AF-A0A941MYL2-F1
#
_cell.length_a   1.000
_cell.length_b   1.000
_cell.length_c   1.000
_cell.angle_alpha   90.00
_cell.angle_beta   90.00
_cell.angle_gamma   90.00
#
_symmetry.space_group_name_H-M   'P 1'
#
loop_
_entity.id
_entity.type
_entity.pdbx_description
1 polymer ?
#
loop_
_entity_poly.entity_id
_entity_poly.type
_entity_poly.pdbx_seq_one_letter_code
_entity_poly.pdbx_strand_id
1 'polypeptide(L)'
;MIVHNPCTPLLRRTVLAIALFASNWLATPRTAPGFEPPAATPPAEAATADPSKLTLDRLFANREFETEGVPAFFWSRRSATYFTFDKPAEGAGRDLVRNDPATGAKEIVAPASAFFPPEAKDPLSIEGFQFSADESRLLIFTNSQRVWRQNTRGDYWVLDIATRTLQKLGRDAAPSSLMFAKFSPDATRVAFVRDNNLYVQDLGNQEVVPLTTDGSSTVINGTADWVNEEELDLRDCFRWSPDSKQVLFWQFDTSGVPEFHLVNNVVSNSPRISTFAYPKVGDKNSATRVGIVAATGGTVRWVNLPGDPREHYVPHAEWTPDSSRILVQQFNRLQTELKVWLAQPADGAVQPLLTETDAAWIENENPVRWLNGGQSILWVSERSGWRHAYRVDLNGSPPVPITQGAFDVIAVEAVAESAGWLYYSASPENATQRYLYRVKLDGTGTERLSPAGQSGWHSYAMSPDATWAVHTWSTFTTPPVVELLRLADHSVLRTLADNAGLRKKLAELKRPDIEFFKVNVGQGVELDAWSMRPAGVDPSARLPLIMHVYGEPHGQTVRDAWGGTRELWHWFLAQQGFVVASVDNRGTIVPRGREWRKSVHRQIGIQASREQAQAVKALLQRWPFVDPTRVGVWGWSGGGSMSLNAIFRYPDLYRTAVSVAPVADQRLYDSIYQERYMGLPTENANGYRDGSPVTHAYKLRGNLLIIHGTGDDNCHYQGTERLIDELVAKGKQFTVLPYPNRSHGVSEGTNTVRHFWSTITRYFQDNLQSPHAPAPEAAYETRTVRGWTVHIGRVLLTADPRATAKALELLDKQLEEITRVVPAPAVAELQKVPLYFSPEYPGVRPVAEYHPGAGWLSDNGRDPQMARAVEFTNIRIFQEETNRMPNFVLHELAHAYHDRVLTQGFGNPEIAQAYSRAKESGRYDKVERHFGNGRPNTFEKAYALTNPMEYFAETTEALFTRNDFFPFTQSELQQHDPEMFELLKKLW
;
A
#
# COMPACT_ATOMS: atom_id res chain seq x y z
N MET A 1 35.07 40.45 21.80
CA MET A 1 36.27 40.35 22.66
C MET A 1 37.13 39.25 22.06
N ILE A 2 38.09 39.60 21.19
CA ILE A 2 39.54 39.72 21.51
C ILE A 2 40.08 38.34 21.96
N VAL A 3 41.01 37.63 21.29
CA VAL A 3 42.01 37.89 20.24
C VAL A 3 42.49 36.50 19.76
N HIS A 4 42.51 36.19 18.45
CA HIS A 4 43.69 36.15 17.57
C HIS A 4 44.88 35.30 18.09
N ASN A 5 45.15 34.12 17.51
CA ASN A 5 46.00 33.86 16.31
C ASN A 5 47.40 33.34 16.75
N PRO A 6 48.31 32.92 15.85
CA PRO A 6 48.59 31.53 15.48
C PRO A 6 50.09 31.15 15.66
N CYS A 7 50.52 29.98 15.18
CA CYS A 7 51.76 29.75 14.39
C CYS A 7 52.28 28.29 14.44
N THR A 8 52.19 27.59 13.31
CA THR A 8 53.17 26.63 12.75
C THR A 8 54.57 27.30 12.57
N PRO A 9 55.73 26.62 12.29
CA PRO A 9 55.86 25.46 11.38
C PRO A 9 57.10 24.49 11.54
N LEU A 10 57.21 23.49 10.62
CA LEU A 10 58.42 22.91 9.97
C LEU A 10 59.49 22.20 10.87
N LEU A 11 60.34 21.21 10.53
CA LEU A 11 60.91 20.50 9.37
C LEU A 11 61.39 19.11 9.90
N ARG A 12 61.09 17.96 9.27
CA ARG A 12 61.91 17.17 8.31
C ARG A 12 63.31 16.66 8.76
N ARG A 13 63.47 15.32 8.70
CA ARG A 13 64.60 14.46 8.23
C ARG A 13 65.41 13.59 9.22
N THR A 14 65.06 12.29 9.21
CA THR A 14 65.84 11.08 8.82
C THR A 14 67.27 10.78 9.34
N VAL A 15 67.46 9.48 9.66
CA VAL A 15 68.65 8.55 9.56
C VAL A 15 69.03 7.93 10.92
N LEU A 16 68.67 6.65 11.21
CA LEU A 16 69.51 5.40 11.14
C LEU A 16 70.86 5.52 11.91
N ALA A 17 71.38 4.61 12.73
CA ALA A 17 71.04 3.30 13.30
C ALA A 17 72.17 2.91 14.31
N ILE A 18 71.99 1.77 15.00
CA ILE A 18 73.00 0.89 15.67
C ILE A 18 73.35 1.27 17.13
N ALA A 19 72.71 0.64 18.13
CA ALA A 19 73.01 -0.67 18.79
C ALA A 19 73.97 -0.48 20.00
N LEU A 20 73.91 -1.17 21.14
CA LEU A 20 73.52 -2.54 21.48
C LEU A 20 73.38 -2.62 23.01
N PHE A 21 72.41 -3.40 23.52
CA PHE A 21 72.64 -4.26 24.68
C PHE A 21 71.86 -5.57 24.45
N ALA A 22 72.59 -6.68 24.55
CA ALA A 22 72.12 -8.07 24.51
C ALA A 22 71.17 -8.34 25.70
N SER A 23 70.29 -9.35 25.71
CA SER A 23 70.54 -10.75 25.34
C SER A 23 69.24 -11.53 25.13
N ASN A 24 69.33 -12.53 24.27
CA ASN A 24 68.36 -13.58 23.92
C ASN A 24 67.74 -14.32 25.12
N TRP A 25 66.54 -14.88 24.94
CA TRP A 25 66.34 -16.33 24.72
C TRP A 25 64.96 -16.61 24.11
N LEU A 26 64.98 -17.40 23.03
CA LEU A 26 63.85 -17.91 22.27
C LEU A 26 63.22 -19.12 22.97
N ALA A 27 61.89 -19.18 23.01
CA ALA A 27 61.15 -20.44 23.04
C ALA A 27 59.76 -20.25 22.41
N THR A 28 59.49 -21.09 21.41
CA THR A 28 58.23 -21.35 20.69
C THR A 28 56.92 -21.05 21.46
N PRO A 29 55.88 -20.47 20.84
CA PRO A 29 54.57 -20.44 21.45
C PRO A 29 53.97 -21.85 21.48
N ARG A 30 53.91 -22.42 22.68
CA ARG A 30 53.00 -23.51 23.02
C ARG A 30 51.57 -23.04 22.81
N THR A 31 50.83 -23.80 22.01
CA THR A 31 49.37 -23.82 21.95
C THR A 31 48.79 -24.03 23.35
N ALA A 32 47.87 -23.15 23.78
CA ALA A 32 47.05 -23.30 24.98
C ALA A 32 45.70 -22.60 24.76
N PRO A 33 44.64 -23.05 25.44
CA PRO A 33 43.72 -24.08 25.00
C PRO A 33 42.52 -23.49 24.26
N GLY A 34 41.96 -24.28 23.34
CA GLY A 34 40.74 -23.95 22.64
C GLY A 34 39.60 -23.67 23.60
N PHE A 35 38.98 -22.51 23.45
CA PHE A 35 37.56 -22.40 23.73
C PHE A 35 36.87 -23.22 22.64
N GLU A 36 36.60 -24.49 22.91
CA GLU A 36 35.60 -25.21 22.14
C GLU A 36 34.28 -24.46 22.34
N PRO A 37 33.63 -23.97 21.26
CA PRO A 37 32.22 -23.64 21.38
C PRO A 37 31.52 -24.88 21.94
N PRO A 38 30.52 -24.75 22.82
CA PRO A 38 29.81 -25.91 23.33
C PRO A 38 29.45 -26.78 22.14
N ALA A 39 29.90 -28.04 22.18
CA ALA A 39 29.64 -29.00 21.13
C ALA A 39 28.16 -28.85 20.74
N ALA A 40 27.92 -28.58 19.46
CA ALA A 40 26.57 -28.64 18.92
C ALA A 40 25.98 -29.91 19.50
N THR A 41 24.93 -29.76 20.31
CA THR A 41 24.15 -30.90 20.78
C THR A 41 23.91 -31.71 19.51
N PRO A 42 24.32 -33.00 19.45
CA PRO A 42 24.06 -33.79 18.27
C PRO A 42 22.58 -33.59 17.96
N PRO A 43 22.20 -33.26 16.71
CA PRO A 43 20.80 -33.01 16.39
C PRO A 43 20.04 -34.18 17.02
N ALA A 44 19.21 -33.87 18.01
CA ALA A 44 18.31 -34.84 18.61
C ALA A 44 17.73 -35.57 17.41
N GLU A 45 18.00 -36.89 17.30
CA GLU A 45 17.78 -37.72 16.12
C GLU A 45 16.71 -37.06 15.27
N ALA A 46 17.14 -36.38 14.20
CA ALA A 46 16.21 -35.64 13.36
C ALA A 46 15.25 -36.68 12.84
N ALA A 47 14.09 -36.80 13.49
CA ALA A 47 12.98 -37.61 13.01
C ALA A 47 12.88 -37.23 11.55
N THR A 48 13.20 -38.18 10.67
CA THR A 48 13.38 -37.92 9.24
C THR A 48 12.13 -37.18 8.79
N ALA A 49 12.26 -35.87 8.56
CA ALA A 49 11.11 -35.03 8.33
C ALA A 49 10.39 -35.61 7.11
N ASP A 50 9.08 -35.87 7.24
CA ASP A 50 8.26 -36.42 6.16
C ASP A 50 8.55 -35.62 4.87
N PRO A 51 9.21 -36.20 3.85
CA PRO A 51 9.66 -35.44 2.69
C PRO A 51 8.48 -34.89 1.87
N SER A 52 7.28 -35.43 2.09
CA SER A 52 6.04 -34.91 1.52
C SER A 52 5.50 -33.63 2.19
N LYS A 53 6.13 -33.17 3.29
CA LYS A 53 5.77 -31.94 4.01
C LYS A 53 6.82 -30.85 3.85
N LEU A 54 6.37 -29.63 3.61
CA LEU A 54 7.19 -28.43 3.61
C LEU A 54 7.68 -28.11 5.03
N THR A 55 8.85 -27.49 5.11
CA THR A 55 9.37 -26.87 6.35
C THR A 55 9.95 -25.50 6.01
N LEU A 56 10.06 -24.63 7.02
CA LEU A 56 10.63 -23.30 6.82
C LEU A 56 12.09 -23.33 6.36
N ASP A 57 12.87 -24.34 6.74
CA ASP A 57 14.26 -24.48 6.30
C ASP A 57 14.33 -24.87 4.83
N ARG A 58 13.48 -25.79 4.37
CA ARG A 58 13.39 -26.15 2.95
C ARG A 58 13.02 -24.96 2.06
N LEU A 59 12.13 -24.09 2.56
CA LEU A 59 11.68 -22.90 1.84
C LEU A 59 12.69 -21.74 1.88
N PHE A 60 13.26 -21.42 3.04
CA PHE A 60 13.97 -20.16 3.27
C PHE A 60 15.42 -20.30 3.70
N ALA A 61 15.90 -21.50 4.04
CA ALA A 61 17.31 -21.75 4.35
C ALA A 61 18.05 -22.45 3.19
N ASN A 62 17.40 -23.40 2.51
CA ASN A 62 18.07 -24.33 1.58
C ASN A 62 17.79 -24.06 0.09
N ARG A 63 16.99 -23.03 -0.24
CA ARG A 63 16.56 -22.68 -1.63
C ARG A 63 16.05 -23.90 -2.43
N GLU A 64 15.43 -24.88 -1.75
CA GLU A 64 15.12 -26.18 -2.36
C GLU A 64 14.09 -26.08 -3.50
N PHE A 65 13.18 -25.11 -3.38
CA PHE A 65 12.05 -24.88 -4.29
C PHE A 65 12.24 -23.63 -5.16
N GLU A 66 13.48 -23.22 -5.38
CA GLU A 66 13.77 -22.13 -6.29
C GLU A 66 13.49 -22.54 -7.74
N THR A 67 12.98 -21.59 -8.53
CA THR A 67 12.78 -21.78 -9.96
C THR A 67 14.11 -21.75 -10.71
N GLU A 68 14.23 -22.56 -11.75
CA GLU A 68 15.36 -22.53 -12.68
C GLU A 68 15.56 -21.12 -13.24
N GLY A 69 16.80 -20.65 -13.18
CA GLY A 69 17.19 -19.38 -13.78
C GLY A 69 17.35 -19.52 -15.29
N VAL A 70 16.85 -18.55 -16.04
CA VAL A 70 17.13 -18.42 -17.47
C VAL A 70 18.26 -17.39 -17.64
N PRO A 71 19.28 -17.66 -18.46
CA PRO A 71 20.32 -16.68 -18.74
C PRO A 71 19.71 -15.36 -19.21
N ALA A 72 20.23 -14.25 -18.71
CA ALA A 72 19.84 -12.93 -19.22
C ALA A 72 20.18 -12.86 -20.71
N PHE A 73 19.18 -12.48 -21.52
CA PHE A 73 19.34 -12.22 -22.93
C PHE A 73 18.79 -10.84 -23.27
N PHE A 74 19.30 -10.25 -24.34
CA PHE A 74 18.99 -8.87 -24.72
C PHE A 74 18.72 -8.83 -26.22
N TRP A 75 17.50 -8.50 -26.63
CA TRP A 75 17.17 -8.39 -28.05
C TRP A 75 18.04 -7.31 -28.72
N SER A 76 18.60 -7.65 -29.89
CA SER A 76 19.22 -6.66 -30.77
C SER A 76 18.18 -5.64 -31.19
N ARG A 77 18.59 -4.37 -31.24
CA ARG A 77 17.71 -3.29 -31.73
C ARG A 77 17.73 -3.19 -33.26
N ARG A 78 18.71 -3.82 -33.90
CA ARG A 78 18.97 -3.73 -35.34
C ARG A 78 18.52 -4.95 -36.12
N SER A 79 18.32 -6.08 -35.45
CA SER A 79 18.02 -7.36 -36.09
C SER A 79 17.16 -8.24 -35.18
N ALA A 80 16.56 -9.28 -35.75
CA ALA A 80 15.81 -10.30 -35.01
C ALA A 80 16.73 -11.31 -34.30
N THR A 81 17.85 -10.85 -33.73
CA THR A 81 18.83 -11.65 -32.97
C THR A 81 18.88 -11.19 -31.51
N TYR A 82 19.53 -11.94 -30.63
CA TYR A 82 19.71 -11.53 -29.22
C TYR A 82 21.14 -11.78 -28.73
N PHE A 83 21.52 -11.02 -27.71
CA PHE A 83 22.82 -11.11 -27.06
C PHE A 83 22.74 -11.87 -25.74
N THR A 84 23.76 -12.66 -25.44
CA THR A 84 23.98 -13.31 -24.14
C THR A 84 25.42 -13.08 -23.69
N PHE A 85 25.66 -13.23 -22.38
CA PHE A 85 27.01 -13.37 -21.85
C PHE A 85 27.29 -14.84 -21.54
N ASP A 86 28.11 -15.47 -22.36
CA ASP A 86 28.45 -16.88 -22.27
C ASP A 86 29.81 -17.06 -21.59
N LYS A 87 30.05 -18.23 -21.00
CA LYS A 87 31.37 -18.58 -20.47
C LYS A 87 32.35 -18.76 -21.64
N PRO A 88 33.56 -18.18 -21.59
CA PRO A 88 34.54 -18.34 -22.66
C PRO A 88 35.06 -19.78 -22.72
N ALA A 89 35.62 -20.17 -23.87
CA ALA A 89 36.23 -21.48 -24.05
C ALA A 89 37.41 -21.69 -23.08
N GLU A 90 38.23 -20.66 -22.88
CA GLU A 90 39.37 -20.65 -21.96
C GLU A 90 39.47 -19.29 -21.23
N GLY A 91 40.03 -19.29 -20.03
CA GLY A 91 40.26 -18.07 -19.24
C GLY A 91 39.08 -17.63 -18.35
N ALA A 92 39.22 -16.44 -17.78
CA ALA A 92 38.22 -15.81 -16.92
C ALA A 92 37.39 -14.76 -17.68
N GLY A 93 36.21 -14.43 -17.16
CA GLY A 93 35.30 -13.44 -17.76
C GLY A 93 34.14 -14.08 -18.53
N ARG A 94 33.52 -13.30 -19.42
CA ARG A 94 32.39 -13.75 -20.26
C ARG A 94 32.51 -13.20 -21.68
N ASP A 95 32.23 -14.04 -22.67
CA ASP A 95 32.09 -13.63 -24.06
C ASP A 95 30.72 -12.98 -24.25
N LEU A 96 30.67 -11.86 -24.98
CA LEU A 96 29.42 -11.31 -25.49
C LEU A 96 29.10 -11.99 -26.81
N VAL A 97 28.01 -12.75 -26.82
CA VAL A 97 27.64 -13.62 -27.94
C VAL A 97 26.33 -13.14 -28.56
N ARG A 98 26.29 -12.94 -29.87
CA ARG A 98 25.07 -12.78 -30.65
C ARG A 98 24.54 -14.17 -31.05
N ASN A 99 23.25 -14.36 -30.86
CA ASN A 99 22.56 -15.62 -31.09
C ASN A 99 21.44 -15.42 -32.12
N ASP A 100 21.38 -16.28 -33.13
CA ASP A 100 20.27 -16.36 -34.06
C ASP A 100 19.15 -17.26 -33.47
N PRO A 101 17.92 -16.74 -33.26
CA PRO A 101 16.82 -17.50 -32.68
C PRO A 101 16.40 -18.72 -33.49
N ALA A 102 16.46 -18.64 -34.82
CA ALA A 102 15.92 -19.64 -35.73
C ALA A 102 16.87 -20.84 -35.89
N THR A 103 18.16 -20.55 -36.07
CA THR A 103 19.20 -21.56 -36.35
C THR A 103 19.98 -21.97 -35.11
N GLY A 104 19.99 -21.14 -34.07
CA GLY A 104 20.85 -21.31 -32.90
C GLY A 104 22.32 -21.00 -33.15
N ALA A 105 22.67 -20.44 -34.32
CA ALA A 105 24.03 -20.01 -34.62
C ALA A 105 24.51 -18.95 -33.62
N LYS A 106 25.79 -19.03 -33.24
CA LYS A 106 26.43 -18.14 -32.26
C LYS A 106 27.61 -17.42 -32.89
N GLU A 107 27.71 -16.12 -32.64
CA GLU A 107 28.82 -15.26 -33.05
C GLU A 107 29.38 -14.55 -31.81
N ILE A 108 30.69 -14.71 -31.53
CA ILE A 108 31.35 -13.94 -30.47
C ILE A 108 31.57 -12.51 -30.98
N VAL A 109 30.79 -11.58 -30.45
CA VAL A 109 30.85 -10.15 -30.80
C VAL A 109 31.99 -9.47 -30.05
N ALA A 110 32.17 -9.79 -28.76
CA ALA A 110 33.33 -9.37 -27.99
C ALA A 110 33.83 -10.53 -27.11
N PRO A 111 35.11 -10.93 -27.23
CA PRO A 111 35.65 -11.99 -26.38
C PRO A 111 35.82 -11.51 -24.95
N ALA A 112 35.90 -12.43 -23.99
CA ALA A 112 36.11 -12.15 -22.57
C ALA A 112 37.34 -11.25 -22.32
N SER A 113 38.39 -11.40 -23.13
CA SER A 113 39.61 -10.58 -23.06
C SER A 113 39.38 -9.08 -23.34
N ALA A 114 38.30 -8.72 -24.03
CA ALA A 114 37.94 -7.32 -24.29
C ALA A 114 37.38 -6.59 -23.05
N PHE A 115 37.03 -7.32 -22.00
CA PHE A 115 36.46 -6.78 -20.77
C PHE A 115 37.48 -6.61 -19.64
N PHE A 116 38.78 -6.72 -19.93
CA PHE A 116 39.84 -6.48 -18.96
C PHE A 116 40.22 -4.99 -18.97
N PRO A 117 40.06 -4.27 -17.85
CA PRO A 117 40.61 -2.93 -17.73
C PRO A 117 42.12 -2.91 -17.99
N PRO A 118 42.67 -1.81 -18.52
CA PRO A 118 44.12 -1.66 -18.65
C PRO A 118 44.82 -1.96 -17.31
N GLU A 119 45.85 -2.81 -17.35
CA GLU A 119 46.66 -3.22 -16.18
C GLU A 119 45.93 -4.05 -15.10
N ALA A 120 44.65 -4.38 -15.28
CA ALA A 120 43.91 -5.23 -14.35
C ALA A 120 44.13 -6.72 -14.62
N LYS A 121 44.11 -7.52 -13.54
CA LYS A 121 44.24 -8.98 -13.59
C LYS A 121 42.89 -9.70 -13.75
N ASP A 122 41.80 -9.01 -13.39
CA ASP A 122 40.45 -9.55 -13.40
C ASP A 122 39.59 -8.76 -14.42
N PRO A 123 38.64 -9.42 -15.10
CA PRO A 123 37.71 -8.76 -16.00
C PRO A 123 36.70 -7.91 -15.21
N LEU A 124 36.06 -6.98 -15.90
CA LEU A 124 34.93 -6.22 -15.35
C LEU A 124 33.82 -7.15 -14.86
N SER A 125 33.34 -6.93 -13.63
CA SER A 125 32.08 -7.50 -13.16
C SER A 125 30.93 -6.71 -13.77
N ILE A 126 30.39 -7.20 -14.89
CA ILE A 126 29.31 -6.54 -15.63
C ILE A 126 27.99 -6.69 -14.87
N GLU A 127 27.46 -5.57 -14.41
CA GLU A 127 26.18 -5.48 -13.70
C GLU A 127 25.05 -4.97 -14.60
N GLY A 128 25.40 -4.22 -15.64
CA GLY A 128 24.48 -3.79 -16.70
C GLY A 128 25.23 -3.35 -17.95
N PHE A 129 24.54 -3.24 -19.07
CA PHE A 129 25.13 -2.67 -20.29
C PHE A 129 24.07 -2.08 -21.22
N GLN A 130 24.53 -1.29 -22.18
CA GLN A 130 23.74 -0.73 -23.26
C GLN A 130 24.58 -0.63 -24.53
N PHE A 131 24.03 -1.01 -25.68
CA PHE A 131 24.66 -0.77 -26.98
C PHE A 131 24.45 0.68 -27.45
N SER A 132 25.41 1.19 -28.24
CA SER A 132 25.14 2.32 -29.15
C SER A 132 24.04 1.96 -30.16
N ALA A 133 23.39 2.96 -30.77
CA ALA A 133 22.28 2.73 -31.69
C ALA A 133 22.66 1.84 -32.89
N ASP A 134 23.89 1.97 -33.36
CA ASP A 134 24.50 1.15 -34.42
C ASP A 134 25.12 -0.17 -33.91
N GLU A 135 25.03 -0.47 -32.61
CA GLU A 135 25.64 -1.64 -31.97
C GLU A 135 27.15 -1.78 -32.21
N SER A 136 27.88 -0.70 -32.51
CA SER A 136 29.34 -0.70 -32.69
C SER A 136 30.12 -0.54 -31.37
N ARG A 137 29.44 -0.03 -30.32
CA ARG A 137 30.01 0.23 -29.00
C ARG A 137 29.11 -0.29 -27.90
N LEU A 138 29.72 -0.65 -26.78
CA LEU A 138 29.05 -1.13 -25.58
C LEU A 138 29.37 -0.22 -24.40
N LEU A 139 28.35 0.32 -23.75
CA LEU A 139 28.45 1.02 -22.47
C LEU A 139 28.20 0.00 -21.37
N ILE A 140 29.10 -0.12 -20.40
CA ILE A 140 29.13 -1.17 -19.39
C ILE A 140 29.04 -0.52 -18.01
N PHE A 141 28.11 -0.98 -17.18
CA PHE A 141 27.92 -0.53 -15.81
C PHE A 141 28.46 -1.54 -14.81
N THR A 142 29.26 -1.07 -13.85
CA THR A 142 30.04 -1.90 -12.92
C THR A 142 30.20 -1.20 -11.56
N ASN A 143 30.65 -1.93 -10.55
CA ASN A 143 31.00 -1.39 -9.23
C ASN A 143 29.88 -0.52 -8.65
N SER A 144 28.65 -1.05 -8.70
CA SER A 144 27.47 -0.27 -8.40
C SER A 144 27.24 -0.09 -6.89
N GLN A 145 26.50 0.96 -6.52
CA GLN A 145 26.14 1.31 -5.16
C GLN A 145 24.65 1.66 -5.10
N ARG A 146 23.97 1.20 -4.05
CA ARG A 146 22.55 1.50 -3.79
C ARG A 146 22.37 2.97 -3.44
N VAL A 147 21.41 3.64 -4.08
CA VAL A 147 20.99 5.00 -3.72
C VAL A 147 19.75 4.94 -2.85
N TRP A 148 18.62 4.48 -3.41
CA TRP A 148 17.38 4.23 -2.67
C TRP A 148 17.05 2.74 -2.68
N ARG A 149 16.34 2.25 -3.70
CA ARG A 149 15.95 0.83 -3.84
C ARG A 149 16.76 0.05 -4.87
N GLN A 150 17.46 0.75 -5.76
CA GLN A 150 18.29 0.16 -6.83
C GLN A 150 19.73 0.68 -6.77
N ASN A 151 20.64 -0.08 -7.39
CA ASN A 151 22.02 0.34 -7.57
C ASN A 151 22.15 1.21 -8.83
N THR A 152 21.85 2.50 -8.69
CA THR A 152 21.83 3.46 -9.81
C THR A 152 23.12 4.24 -9.97
N ARG A 153 24.05 4.15 -9.01
CA ARG A 153 25.35 4.80 -9.03
C ARG A 153 26.46 3.78 -9.22
N GLY A 154 27.49 4.07 -10.01
CA GLY A 154 28.55 3.10 -10.30
C GLY A 154 29.64 3.66 -11.22
N ASP A 155 30.50 2.77 -11.69
CA ASP A 155 31.52 3.05 -12.70
C ASP A 155 31.01 2.64 -14.09
N TYR A 156 31.31 3.45 -15.10
CA TYR A 156 30.97 3.16 -16.48
C TYR A 156 32.20 3.02 -17.38
N TRP A 157 32.10 2.13 -18.35
CA TRP A 157 33.13 1.85 -19.34
C TRP A 157 32.53 1.80 -20.74
N VAL A 158 33.28 2.24 -21.74
CA VAL A 158 32.94 2.10 -23.16
C VAL A 158 33.89 1.11 -23.80
N LEU A 159 33.33 0.06 -24.40
CA LEU A 159 34.05 -0.87 -25.25
C LEU A 159 33.71 -0.58 -26.71
N ASP A 160 34.72 -0.31 -27.52
CA ASP A 160 34.60 -0.30 -28.97
C ASP A 160 34.77 -1.74 -29.50
N ILE A 161 33.74 -2.28 -30.15
CA ILE A 161 33.67 -3.71 -30.48
C ILE A 161 34.69 -4.08 -31.57
N ALA A 162 34.88 -3.20 -32.56
CA ALA A 162 35.78 -3.45 -33.67
C ALA A 162 37.25 -3.42 -33.24
N THR A 163 37.63 -2.39 -32.47
CA THR A 163 39.01 -2.20 -32.02
C THR A 163 39.34 -2.95 -30.73
N ARG A 164 38.32 -3.41 -29.99
CA ARG A 164 38.41 -4.03 -28.65
C ARG A 164 39.04 -3.13 -27.60
N THR A 165 38.91 -1.81 -27.80
CA THR A 165 39.44 -0.81 -26.88
C THR A 165 38.43 -0.55 -25.76
N LEU A 166 38.84 -0.76 -24.51
CA LEU A 166 38.03 -0.51 -23.32
C LEU A 166 38.49 0.78 -22.61
N GLN A 167 37.56 1.70 -22.37
CA GLN A 167 37.85 3.03 -21.81
C GLN A 167 36.94 3.33 -20.62
N LYS A 168 37.50 3.87 -19.53
CA LYS A 168 36.71 4.30 -18.36
C LYS A 168 36.11 5.70 -18.60
N LEU A 169 34.85 5.89 -18.24
CA LEU A 169 34.19 7.20 -18.28
C LEU A 169 34.41 8.01 -16.99
N GLY A 170 34.24 9.32 -17.08
CA GLY A 170 34.25 10.26 -15.96
C GLY A 170 35.63 10.78 -15.55
N ARG A 171 36.72 10.33 -16.19
CA ARG A 171 38.12 10.69 -15.90
C ARG A 171 38.47 10.65 -14.41
N ASP A 172 38.41 11.79 -13.74
CA ASP A 172 38.77 12.03 -12.35
C ASP A 172 37.62 11.75 -11.37
N ALA A 173 36.47 11.30 -11.87
CA ALA A 173 35.33 10.90 -11.06
C ALA A 173 35.73 9.86 -10.00
N ALA A 174 35.27 10.08 -8.77
CA ALA A 174 35.44 9.11 -7.70
C ALA A 174 34.81 7.75 -8.11
N PRO A 175 35.34 6.61 -7.65
CA PRO A 175 34.74 5.31 -7.90
C PRO A 175 33.26 5.30 -7.50
N SER A 176 32.44 4.64 -8.31
CA SER A 176 31.02 4.47 -8.04
C SER A 176 30.26 5.79 -7.85
N SER A 177 30.57 6.83 -8.65
CA SER A 177 29.94 8.16 -8.54
C SER A 177 29.03 8.55 -9.70
N LEU A 178 29.14 7.89 -10.86
CA LEU A 178 28.37 8.24 -12.05
C LEU A 178 27.00 7.57 -12.04
N MET A 179 26.01 8.22 -12.67
CA MET A 179 24.64 7.70 -12.80
C MET A 179 24.12 7.88 -14.23
N PHE A 180 23.27 6.94 -14.65
CA PHE A 180 22.48 6.99 -15.90
C PHE A 180 23.25 7.34 -17.17
N ALA A 181 24.49 6.85 -17.34
CA ALA A 181 25.29 7.19 -18.52
C ALA A 181 24.63 6.67 -19.82
N LYS A 182 24.69 7.45 -20.91
CA LYS A 182 24.11 7.09 -22.22
C LYS A 182 24.91 7.66 -23.39
N PHE A 183 25.07 6.87 -24.44
CA PHE A 183 25.59 7.37 -25.72
C PHE A 183 24.70 8.46 -26.31
N SER A 184 25.33 9.43 -26.98
CA SER A 184 24.66 10.22 -28.01
C SER A 184 24.21 9.29 -29.16
N PRO A 185 23.15 9.61 -29.92
CA PRO A 185 22.66 8.76 -31.01
C PRO A 185 23.71 8.36 -32.06
N ASP A 186 24.65 9.26 -32.36
CA ASP A 186 25.80 9.04 -33.25
C ASP A 186 27.00 8.34 -32.58
N ALA A 187 26.87 7.97 -31.30
CA ALA A 187 27.87 7.25 -30.50
C ALA A 187 29.24 7.93 -30.37
N THR A 188 29.33 9.25 -30.64
CA THR A 188 30.57 10.03 -30.51
C THR A 188 30.80 10.56 -29.09
N ARG A 189 29.73 10.65 -28.29
CA ARG A 189 29.76 11.19 -26.91
C ARG A 189 28.96 10.32 -25.95
N VAL A 190 29.21 10.49 -24.66
CA VAL A 190 28.41 9.90 -23.57
C VAL A 190 28.01 10.99 -22.58
N ALA A 191 26.73 11.11 -22.29
CA ALA A 191 26.25 11.97 -21.20
C ALA A 191 26.05 11.14 -19.94
N PHE A 192 26.28 11.72 -18.76
CA PHE A 192 26.07 11.08 -17.47
C PHE A 192 25.79 12.12 -16.38
N VAL A 193 25.23 11.66 -15.27
CA VAL A 193 25.04 12.46 -14.05
C VAL A 193 26.17 12.17 -13.07
N ARG A 194 26.70 13.22 -12.43
CA ARG A 194 27.66 13.15 -11.35
C ARG A 194 27.40 14.32 -10.40
N ASP A 195 27.35 14.07 -9.09
CA ASP A 195 27.17 15.12 -8.07
C ASP A 195 26.02 16.11 -8.40
N ASN A 196 24.86 15.57 -8.74
CA ASN A 196 23.64 16.32 -9.13
C ASN A 196 23.81 17.27 -10.33
N ASN A 197 24.83 17.05 -11.16
CA ASN A 197 25.09 17.77 -12.39
C ASN A 197 25.18 16.85 -13.60
N LEU A 198 24.82 17.40 -14.77
CA LEU A 198 24.97 16.73 -16.06
C LEU A 198 26.32 17.04 -16.69
N TYR A 199 26.91 16.01 -17.29
CA TYR A 199 28.17 16.09 -18.02
C TYR A 199 28.04 15.38 -19.36
N VAL A 200 28.85 15.80 -20.32
CA VAL A 200 29.08 15.11 -21.59
C VAL A 200 30.56 14.84 -21.74
N GLN A 201 30.92 13.60 -22.05
CA GLN A 201 32.27 13.20 -22.41
C GLN A 201 32.35 12.88 -23.90
N ASP A 202 33.28 13.52 -24.61
CA ASP A 202 33.62 13.17 -25.98
C ASP A 202 34.51 11.93 -26.01
N LEU A 203 34.18 10.93 -26.82
CA LEU A 203 34.91 9.65 -26.83
C LEU A 203 36.18 9.71 -27.69
N GLY A 204 36.35 10.71 -28.54
CA GLY A 204 37.53 10.90 -29.38
C GLY A 204 38.68 11.54 -28.60
N ASN A 205 38.44 12.71 -28.00
CA ASN A 205 39.46 13.46 -27.25
C ASN A 205 39.37 13.26 -25.72
N GLN A 206 38.37 12.51 -25.25
CA GLN A 206 38.07 12.21 -23.84
C GLN A 206 37.61 13.42 -23.02
N GLU A 207 37.47 14.61 -23.60
CA GLU A 207 37.11 15.85 -22.88
C GLU A 207 35.76 15.70 -22.17
N VAL A 208 35.67 16.21 -20.94
CA VAL A 208 34.44 16.17 -20.13
C VAL A 208 33.93 17.61 -19.95
N VAL A 209 32.76 17.88 -20.50
CA VAL A 209 32.09 19.19 -20.47
C VAL A 209 30.95 19.16 -19.46
N PRO A 210 30.95 20.01 -18.41
CA PRO A 210 29.77 20.19 -17.56
C PRO A 210 28.66 20.90 -18.34
N LEU A 211 27.46 20.33 -18.33
CA LEU A 211 26.26 20.95 -18.89
C LEU A 211 25.49 21.76 -17.85
N THR A 212 25.58 21.37 -16.58
CA THR A 212 25.07 22.11 -15.43
C THR A 212 26.17 22.22 -14.38
N THR A 213 26.09 23.25 -13.54
CA THR A 213 27.08 23.49 -12.46
C THR A 213 26.44 23.93 -11.14
N ASP A 214 25.11 24.00 -11.09
CA ASP A 214 24.32 24.46 -9.94
C ASP A 214 23.83 23.31 -9.04
N GLY A 215 24.13 22.06 -9.41
CA GLY A 215 23.80 20.89 -8.60
C GLY A 215 24.33 21.02 -7.17
N SER A 216 23.46 20.76 -6.21
CA SER A 216 23.71 20.95 -4.77
C SER A 216 22.90 19.93 -3.95
N SER A 217 22.83 20.11 -2.63
CA SER A 217 21.94 19.29 -1.79
C SER A 217 20.45 19.53 -2.07
N THR A 218 20.09 20.67 -2.66
CA THR A 218 18.69 21.01 -2.96
C THR A 218 18.37 21.15 -4.45
N VAL A 219 19.39 21.26 -5.31
CA VAL A 219 19.21 21.32 -6.77
C VAL A 219 19.73 20.03 -7.39
N ILE A 220 18.86 19.31 -8.08
CA ILE A 220 19.15 18.01 -8.68
C ILE A 220 18.93 18.10 -10.19
N ASN A 221 19.98 17.89 -10.99
CA ASN A 221 19.90 17.89 -12.45
C ASN A 221 20.13 16.48 -13.02
N GLY A 222 19.26 16.03 -13.93
CA GLY A 222 19.48 14.80 -14.69
C GLY A 222 19.13 13.49 -13.98
N THR A 223 18.80 13.56 -12.68
CA THR A 223 18.19 12.50 -11.85
C THR A 223 17.06 13.11 -11.02
N ALA A 224 16.33 12.31 -10.24
CA ALA A 224 15.23 12.79 -9.40
C ALA A 224 15.55 12.83 -7.90
N ASP A 225 14.69 13.55 -7.17
CA ASP A 225 14.54 13.40 -5.72
C ASP A 225 13.81 12.08 -5.37
N TRP A 226 13.72 11.78 -4.07
CA TRP A 226 13.17 10.50 -3.60
C TRP A 226 11.73 10.27 -4.08
N VAL A 227 10.83 11.26 -3.94
CA VAL A 227 9.40 11.08 -4.16
C VAL A 227 9.03 10.91 -5.63
N ASN A 228 9.67 11.66 -6.54
CA ASN A 228 9.45 11.47 -7.98
C ASN A 228 10.06 10.15 -8.44
N GLU A 229 11.18 9.75 -7.84
CA GLU A 229 11.75 8.44 -8.10
C GLU A 229 10.76 7.33 -7.72
N GLU A 230 10.25 7.34 -6.48
CA GLU A 230 9.40 6.27 -5.97
C GLU A 230 8.06 6.22 -6.70
N GLU A 231 7.36 7.34 -6.78
CA GLU A 231 5.93 7.36 -7.11
C GLU A 231 5.62 7.58 -8.59
N LEU A 232 6.60 8.05 -9.36
CA LEU A 232 6.48 8.26 -10.81
C LEU A 232 7.46 7.39 -11.61
N ASP A 233 8.25 6.54 -10.95
CA ASP A 233 9.36 5.76 -11.55
C ASP A 233 10.36 6.64 -12.34
N LEU A 234 10.43 7.93 -11.98
CA LEU A 234 11.21 8.93 -12.69
C LEU A 234 12.64 8.95 -12.15
N ARG A 235 13.46 7.95 -12.52
CA ARG A 235 14.89 7.87 -12.16
C ARG A 235 15.77 8.60 -13.16
N ASP A 236 15.65 8.14 -14.40
CA ASP A 236 16.42 8.63 -15.52
C ASP A 236 15.81 9.93 -16.06
N CYS A 237 16.42 11.05 -15.70
CA CYS A 237 15.91 12.38 -15.98
C CYS A 237 16.77 13.15 -16.99
N PHE A 238 17.30 12.50 -18.03
CA PHE A 238 17.79 13.21 -19.22
C PHE A 238 17.72 12.38 -20.52
N ARG A 239 17.56 13.05 -21.66
CA ARG A 239 17.46 12.48 -23.00
C ARG A 239 18.34 13.24 -24.00
N TRP A 240 19.05 12.51 -24.86
CA TRP A 240 19.70 13.09 -26.03
C TRP A 240 18.66 13.45 -27.09
N SER A 241 18.86 14.59 -27.76
CA SER A 241 18.20 14.87 -29.04
C SER A 241 18.63 13.85 -30.09
N PRO A 242 17.72 13.39 -30.98
CA PRO A 242 18.06 12.41 -32.02
C PRO A 242 19.20 12.82 -32.95
N ASP A 243 19.45 14.12 -33.13
CA ASP A 243 20.57 14.67 -33.90
C ASP A 243 21.89 14.84 -33.12
N SER A 244 21.96 14.34 -31.88
CA SER A 244 23.11 14.40 -30.97
C SER A 244 23.55 15.81 -30.51
N LYS A 245 22.82 16.89 -30.83
CA LYS A 245 23.33 18.26 -30.56
C LYS A 245 22.97 18.80 -29.19
N GLN A 246 21.90 18.32 -28.60
CA GLN A 246 21.31 18.86 -27.37
C GLN A 246 20.91 17.75 -26.40
N VAL A 247 20.85 18.11 -25.11
CA VAL A 247 20.37 17.28 -24.02
C VAL A 247 19.15 17.97 -23.39
N LEU A 248 18.06 17.20 -23.30
CA LEU A 248 16.86 17.51 -22.52
C LEU A 248 17.04 16.91 -21.13
N PHE A 249 16.67 17.62 -20.07
CA PHE A 249 16.78 17.11 -18.71
C PHE A 249 15.75 17.70 -17.76
N TRP A 250 15.56 17.04 -16.61
CA TRP A 250 14.76 17.58 -15.51
C TRP A 250 15.67 18.19 -14.46
N GLN A 251 15.20 19.30 -13.89
CA GLN A 251 15.74 19.88 -12.68
C GLN A 251 14.68 19.80 -11.57
N PHE A 252 15.09 19.35 -10.40
CA PHE A 252 14.30 19.38 -9.17
C PHE A 252 14.94 20.36 -8.18
N ASP A 253 14.16 21.31 -7.69
CA ASP A 253 14.54 22.20 -6.57
C ASP A 253 13.75 21.84 -5.31
N THR A 254 14.42 21.17 -4.39
CA THR A 254 13.88 20.71 -3.10
C THR A 254 13.98 21.77 -2.00
N SER A 255 14.36 23.02 -2.33
CA SER A 255 14.50 24.09 -1.33
C SER A 255 13.18 24.38 -0.59
N GLY A 256 13.22 24.21 0.73
CA GLY A 256 12.07 24.36 1.62
C GLY A 256 11.10 23.19 1.62
N VAL A 257 11.42 22.08 0.95
CA VAL A 257 10.75 20.80 1.17
C VAL A 257 11.23 20.25 2.52
N PRO A 258 10.34 19.72 3.38
CA PRO A 258 10.74 19.12 4.64
C PRO A 258 11.75 17.98 4.45
N GLU A 259 12.73 17.90 5.34
CA GLU A 259 13.69 16.81 5.38
C GLU A 259 13.20 15.66 6.27
N PHE A 260 13.51 14.44 5.87
CA PHE A 260 13.36 13.24 6.69
C PHE A 260 14.73 12.65 7.04
N HIS A 261 14.81 12.04 8.22
CA HIS A 261 16.05 11.49 8.76
C HIS A 261 15.91 9.99 9.04
N LEU A 262 16.70 9.17 8.36
CA LEU A 262 16.85 7.74 8.66
C LEU A 262 18.02 7.51 9.59
N VAL A 263 17.80 6.70 10.64
CA VAL A 263 18.80 6.43 11.67
C VAL A 263 19.26 4.98 11.59
N ASN A 264 20.53 4.78 11.25
CA ASN A 264 21.19 3.48 11.30
C ASN A 264 21.98 3.33 12.60
N ASN A 265 21.41 2.55 13.53
CA ASN A 265 21.96 2.30 14.86
C ASN A 265 22.97 1.13 14.92
N VAL A 266 23.22 0.41 13.83
CA VAL A 266 23.97 -0.87 13.85
C VAL A 266 25.27 -0.85 13.06
N VAL A 267 25.63 0.29 12.46
CA VAL A 267 26.82 0.40 11.60
C VAL A 267 28.10 0.82 12.34
N SER A 268 27.98 1.56 13.44
CA SER A 268 29.13 2.00 14.25
C SER A 268 28.70 2.36 15.68
N ASN A 269 29.65 2.71 16.56
CA ASN A 269 29.36 3.16 17.93
C ASN A 269 28.46 4.41 17.99
N SER A 270 28.55 5.27 16.97
CA SER A 270 27.63 6.39 16.77
C SER A 270 26.62 6.05 15.68
N PRO A 271 25.34 6.44 15.84
CA PRO A 271 24.35 6.23 14.79
C PRO A 271 24.74 7.01 13.54
N ARG A 272 24.52 6.41 12.36
CA ARG A 272 24.64 7.12 11.09
C ARG A 272 23.28 7.66 10.68
N ILE A 273 23.21 8.96 10.43
CA ILE A 273 21.99 9.63 9.97
C ILE A 273 22.10 9.84 8.46
N SER A 274 21.04 9.46 7.73
CA SER A 274 20.86 9.79 6.31
C SER A 274 19.69 10.77 6.19
N THR A 275 19.89 11.89 5.51
CA THR A 275 18.91 12.97 5.40
C THR A 275 18.56 13.21 3.94
N PHE A 276 17.27 13.41 3.65
CA PHE A 276 16.79 13.72 2.31
C PHE A 276 15.45 14.45 2.35
N ALA A 277 15.13 15.18 1.28
CA ALA A 277 13.84 15.85 1.13
C ALA A 277 12.73 14.81 0.93
N TYR A 278 11.66 14.91 1.73
CA TYR A 278 10.48 14.05 1.64
C TYR A 278 9.23 14.88 1.96
N PRO A 279 8.46 15.30 0.94
CA PRO A 279 7.17 15.96 1.19
C PRO A 279 6.13 14.92 1.62
N LYS A 280 5.58 15.06 2.82
CA LYS A 280 4.37 14.33 3.20
C LYS A 280 3.14 15.03 2.61
N VAL A 281 1.97 14.42 2.74
CA VAL A 281 0.72 15.02 2.28
C VAL A 281 0.52 16.44 2.81
N GLY A 282 0.12 17.35 1.94
CA GLY A 282 -0.07 18.77 2.24
C GLY A 282 1.21 19.58 2.34
N ASP A 283 2.39 18.95 2.39
CA ASP A 283 3.66 19.67 2.42
C ASP A 283 3.96 20.32 1.05
N LYS A 284 4.97 21.18 1.07
CA LYS A 284 5.55 21.79 -0.14
C LYS A 284 6.31 20.73 -0.92
N ASN A 285 5.95 20.53 -2.19
CA ASN A 285 6.68 19.65 -3.11
C ASN A 285 7.91 20.33 -3.71
N SER A 286 8.81 19.52 -4.26
CA SER A 286 9.92 19.96 -5.10
C SER A 286 9.41 20.71 -6.33
N ALA A 287 10.12 21.77 -6.73
CA ALA A 287 9.82 22.44 -7.99
C ALA A 287 10.42 21.63 -9.14
N THR A 288 9.59 21.18 -10.08
CA THR A 288 10.05 20.39 -11.23
C THR A 288 10.04 21.24 -12.51
N ARG A 289 11.18 21.30 -13.19
CA ARG A 289 11.33 21.98 -14.48
C ARG A 289 12.02 21.10 -15.50
N VAL A 290 11.82 21.41 -16.77
CA VAL A 290 12.49 20.73 -17.90
C VAL A 290 13.37 21.73 -18.64
N GLY A 291 14.65 21.41 -18.76
CA GLY A 291 15.68 22.23 -19.38
C GLY A 291 16.28 21.58 -20.62
N ILE A 292 16.80 22.42 -21.52
CA ILE A 292 17.45 22.04 -22.77
C ILE A 292 18.79 22.75 -22.82
N VAL A 293 19.85 22.00 -23.09
CA VAL A 293 21.21 22.54 -23.16
C VAL A 293 21.97 21.90 -24.31
N ALA A 294 22.83 22.68 -24.98
CA ALA A 294 23.67 22.14 -26.03
C ALA A 294 24.65 21.11 -25.44
N ALA A 295 24.95 20.05 -26.17
CA ALA A 295 25.88 19.00 -25.74
C ALA A 295 27.33 19.51 -25.59
N THR A 296 27.61 20.72 -26.05
CA THR A 296 28.89 21.44 -25.88
C THR A 296 28.88 22.39 -24.68
N GLY A 297 27.84 22.36 -23.84
CA GLY A 297 27.62 23.32 -22.77
C GLY A 297 27.00 24.64 -23.26
N GLY A 298 26.75 25.55 -22.33
CA GLY A 298 26.16 26.87 -22.59
C GLY A 298 24.93 27.16 -21.72
N THR A 299 24.15 28.16 -22.10
CA THR A 299 22.95 28.55 -21.36
C THR A 299 21.84 27.52 -21.49
N VAL A 300 21.27 27.11 -20.36
CA VAL A 300 20.07 26.26 -20.31
C VAL A 300 18.85 27.06 -20.78
N ARG A 301 18.09 26.50 -21.73
CA ARG A 301 16.77 26.99 -22.14
C ARG A 301 15.70 26.18 -21.42
N TRP A 302 14.77 26.84 -20.75
CA TRP A 302 13.71 26.18 -19.99
C TRP A 302 12.44 26.03 -20.83
N VAL A 303 11.78 24.88 -20.70
CA VAL A 303 10.43 24.68 -21.25
C VAL A 303 9.43 25.48 -20.41
N ASN A 304 8.61 26.30 -21.06
CA ASN A 304 7.66 27.21 -20.44
C ASN A 304 6.35 26.50 -20.07
N LEU A 305 6.44 25.49 -19.21
CA LEU A 305 5.25 24.83 -18.65
C LEU A 305 4.43 25.83 -17.81
N PRO A 306 3.10 25.88 -17.97
CA PRO A 306 2.26 26.79 -17.19
C PRO A 306 2.09 26.31 -15.75
N GLY A 307 1.87 27.26 -14.83
CA GLY A 307 1.60 26.99 -13.42
C GLY A 307 2.83 27.09 -12.51
N ASP A 308 2.61 26.86 -11.21
CA ASP A 308 3.70 26.78 -10.24
C ASP A 308 4.39 25.41 -10.38
N PRO A 309 5.73 25.35 -10.59
CA PRO A 309 6.47 24.10 -10.71
C PRO A 309 6.41 23.20 -9.47
N ARG A 310 5.91 23.69 -8.33
CA ARG A 310 5.69 22.90 -7.10
C ARG A 310 4.29 22.29 -7.02
N GLU A 311 3.36 22.76 -7.84
CA GLU A 311 1.96 22.29 -7.83
C GLU A 311 1.64 21.42 -9.06
N HIS A 312 2.68 20.88 -9.71
CA HIS A 312 2.55 19.96 -10.83
C HIS A 312 3.72 18.95 -10.87
N TYR A 313 3.54 17.86 -11.60
CA TYR A 313 4.59 16.85 -11.84
C TYR A 313 4.85 16.68 -13.33
N VAL A 314 6.08 16.27 -13.68
CA VAL A 314 6.48 16.03 -15.07
C VAL A 314 6.97 14.59 -15.21
N PRO A 315 6.07 13.59 -15.28
CA PRO A 315 6.47 12.18 -15.28
C PRO A 315 7.23 11.77 -16.54
N HIS A 316 7.13 12.53 -17.63
CA HIS A 316 7.74 12.16 -18.90
C HIS A 316 8.06 13.37 -19.79
N ALA A 317 9.22 13.33 -20.45
CA ALA A 317 9.63 14.29 -21.46
C ALA A 317 10.57 13.60 -22.47
N GLU A 318 10.37 13.87 -23.76
CA GLU A 318 11.08 13.20 -24.85
C GLU A 318 11.12 14.06 -26.11
N TRP A 319 12.17 13.91 -26.92
CA TRP A 319 12.27 14.55 -28.24
C TRP A 319 11.37 13.88 -29.28
N THR A 320 10.79 14.67 -30.19
CA THR A 320 10.24 14.11 -31.42
C THR A 320 11.35 13.45 -32.24
N PRO A 321 11.08 12.40 -33.04
CA PRO A 321 12.12 11.66 -33.77
C PRO A 321 12.94 12.52 -34.74
N ASP A 322 12.35 13.60 -35.25
CA ASP A 322 12.99 14.58 -36.14
C ASP A 322 13.78 15.68 -35.39
N SER A 323 13.85 15.61 -34.04
CA SER A 323 14.48 16.60 -33.16
C SER A 323 13.88 18.01 -33.19
N SER A 324 12.73 18.21 -33.85
CA SER A 324 12.16 19.55 -34.05
C SER A 324 11.39 20.07 -32.83
N ARG A 325 10.83 19.17 -32.01
CA ARG A 325 10.00 19.49 -30.85
C ARG A 325 10.28 18.54 -29.70
N ILE A 326 9.73 18.85 -28.53
CA ILE A 326 9.78 18.00 -27.33
C ILE A 326 8.36 17.74 -26.87
N LEU A 327 8.01 16.48 -26.63
CA LEU A 327 6.77 16.09 -25.97
C LEU A 327 6.98 16.10 -24.46
N VAL A 328 6.13 16.79 -23.71
CA VAL A 328 6.19 16.85 -22.24
C VAL A 328 4.84 16.50 -21.64
N GLN A 329 4.81 15.57 -20.68
CA GLN A 329 3.63 15.22 -19.89
C GLN A 329 3.64 16.03 -18.59
N GLN A 330 2.52 16.66 -18.23
CA GLN A 330 2.37 17.48 -17.04
C GLN A 330 1.10 17.10 -16.27
N PHE A 331 1.25 16.52 -15.08
CA PHE A 331 0.15 16.30 -14.15
C PHE A 331 -0.07 17.55 -13.29
N ASN A 332 -1.32 17.89 -12.98
CA ASN A 332 -1.58 18.71 -11.79
C ASN A 332 -1.23 17.95 -10.51
N ARG A 333 -1.05 18.64 -9.38
CA ARG A 333 -0.74 18.01 -8.07
C ARG A 333 -1.67 16.85 -7.70
N LEU A 334 -2.99 17.04 -7.89
CA LEU A 334 -3.99 16.00 -7.59
C LEU A 334 -3.99 14.83 -8.58
N GLN A 335 -3.27 14.95 -9.69
CA GLN A 335 -3.19 13.93 -10.76
C GLN A 335 -4.56 13.58 -11.35
N THR A 336 -5.50 14.53 -11.32
CA THR A 336 -6.83 14.46 -11.95
C THR A 336 -6.83 15.00 -13.38
N GLU A 337 -5.79 15.74 -13.76
CA GLU A 337 -5.57 16.26 -15.09
C GLU A 337 -4.14 15.97 -15.54
N LEU A 338 -3.99 15.44 -16.76
CA LEU A 338 -2.71 15.25 -17.43
C LEU A 338 -2.73 15.97 -18.77
N LYS A 339 -1.85 16.96 -18.92
CA LYS A 339 -1.65 17.68 -20.18
C LYS A 339 -0.40 17.17 -20.88
N VAL A 340 -0.54 16.87 -22.16
CA VAL A 340 0.59 16.57 -23.05
C VAL A 340 0.86 17.81 -23.89
N TRP A 341 2.09 18.31 -23.83
CA TRP A 341 2.56 19.51 -24.50
C TRP A 341 3.55 19.17 -25.61
N LEU A 342 3.55 19.97 -26.66
CA LEU A 342 4.63 20.06 -27.63
C LEU A 342 5.40 21.37 -27.39
N ALA A 343 6.64 21.25 -26.95
CA ALA A 343 7.54 22.36 -26.67
C ALA A 343 8.50 22.63 -27.84
N GLN A 344 8.80 23.89 -28.09
CA GLN A 344 9.77 24.36 -29.07
C GLN A 344 11.16 24.48 -28.41
N PRO A 345 12.20 23.79 -28.92
CA PRO A 345 13.53 23.84 -28.32
C PRO A 345 14.22 25.21 -28.40
N ALA A 346 13.80 26.05 -29.35
CA ALA A 346 14.42 27.35 -29.61
C ALA A 346 14.15 28.38 -28.50
N ASP A 347 12.93 28.39 -27.96
CA ASP A 347 12.44 29.40 -27.01
C ASP A 347 11.69 28.81 -25.80
N GLY A 348 11.47 27.49 -25.77
CA GLY A 348 10.75 26.80 -24.72
C GLY A 348 9.23 26.95 -24.80
N ALA A 349 8.68 27.59 -25.83
CA ALA A 349 7.23 27.80 -25.96
C ALA A 349 6.49 26.46 -26.10
N VAL A 350 5.35 26.32 -25.42
CA VAL A 350 4.56 25.08 -25.40
C VAL A 350 3.19 25.24 -26.08
N GLN A 351 2.73 24.17 -26.72
CA GLN A 351 1.38 24.06 -27.29
C GLN A 351 0.71 22.77 -26.80
N PRO A 352 -0.58 22.80 -26.41
CA PRO A 352 -1.25 21.60 -25.93
C PRO A 352 -1.51 20.63 -27.09
N LEU A 353 -1.26 19.34 -26.87
CA LEU A 353 -1.55 18.24 -27.79
C LEU A 353 -2.75 17.43 -27.32
N LEU A 354 -2.75 17.03 -26.05
CA LEU A 354 -3.78 16.19 -25.45
C LEU A 354 -4.04 16.63 -24.01
N THR A 355 -5.28 16.49 -23.56
CA THR A 355 -5.64 16.61 -22.15
C THR A 355 -6.45 15.39 -21.76
N GLU A 356 -5.99 14.67 -20.75
CA GLU A 356 -6.75 13.63 -20.05
C GLU A 356 -7.31 14.24 -18.77
N THR A 357 -8.54 13.86 -18.43
CA THR A 357 -9.20 14.28 -17.19
C THR A 357 -9.90 13.09 -16.57
N ASP A 358 -9.86 13.00 -15.25
CA ASP A 358 -10.59 12.00 -14.49
C ASP A 358 -11.05 12.60 -13.15
N ALA A 359 -12.29 12.30 -12.75
CA ALA A 359 -12.86 12.81 -11.50
C ALA A 359 -12.18 12.24 -10.23
N ALA A 360 -11.39 11.18 -10.36
CA ALA A 360 -10.61 10.58 -9.29
C ALA A 360 -9.10 10.79 -9.49
N TRP A 361 -8.48 10.05 -10.42
CA TRP A 361 -7.07 10.23 -10.77
C TRP A 361 -6.79 9.67 -12.17
N ILE A 362 -5.64 10.00 -12.76
CA ILE A 362 -5.17 9.47 -14.04
C ILE A 362 -3.99 8.53 -13.79
N GLU A 363 -3.97 7.41 -14.52
CA GLU A 363 -2.88 6.42 -14.42
C GLU A 363 -1.58 6.93 -15.05
N ASN A 364 -0.46 6.73 -14.36
CA ASN A 364 0.88 7.12 -14.82
C ASN A 364 1.59 5.98 -15.59
N GLU A 365 0.89 5.35 -16.55
CA GLU A 365 1.40 4.23 -17.35
C GLU A 365 1.34 4.52 -18.86
N ASN A 366 1.92 5.64 -19.28
CA ASN A 366 1.92 6.07 -20.69
C ASN A 366 3.32 6.49 -21.18
N PRO A 367 4.28 5.55 -21.31
CA PRO A 367 5.52 5.84 -22.03
C PRO A 367 5.19 6.19 -23.49
N VAL A 368 5.82 7.23 -24.03
CA VAL A 368 5.61 7.65 -25.42
C VAL A 368 6.12 6.57 -26.37
N ARG A 369 5.26 6.19 -27.33
CA ARG A 369 5.62 5.29 -28.43
C ARG A 369 5.22 5.96 -29.74
N TRP A 370 6.21 6.38 -30.51
CA TRP A 370 5.99 7.02 -31.80
C TRP A 370 5.41 6.04 -32.82
N LEU A 371 4.51 6.57 -33.66
CA LEU A 371 3.88 5.89 -34.78
C LEU A 371 3.91 6.82 -36.00
N ASN A 372 3.72 6.25 -37.19
CA ASN A 372 3.67 6.93 -38.48
C ASN A 372 4.89 7.82 -38.71
N GLY A 373 6.09 7.29 -38.44
CA GLY A 373 7.35 8.05 -38.58
C GLY A 373 7.43 9.29 -37.69
N GLY A 374 6.79 9.27 -36.51
CA GLY A 374 6.79 10.38 -35.56
C GLY A 374 5.66 11.39 -35.73
N GLN A 375 4.68 11.13 -36.61
CA GLN A 375 3.52 12.01 -36.79
C GLN A 375 2.39 11.76 -35.77
N SER A 376 2.48 10.67 -35.02
CA SER A 376 1.48 10.29 -34.01
C SER A 376 2.11 9.46 -32.89
N ILE A 377 1.38 9.28 -31.79
CA ILE A 377 1.79 8.46 -30.65
C ILE A 377 0.72 7.41 -30.31
N LEU A 378 1.16 6.28 -29.76
CA LEU A 378 0.28 5.36 -29.04
C LEU A 378 0.02 5.91 -27.63
N TRP A 379 -1.23 5.87 -27.19
CA TRP A 379 -1.66 6.39 -25.89
C TRP A 379 -2.68 5.47 -25.24
N VAL A 380 -2.51 5.12 -23.97
CA VAL A 380 -3.47 4.33 -23.19
C VAL A 380 -4.35 5.27 -22.36
N SER A 381 -5.66 5.17 -22.50
CA SER A 381 -6.62 6.03 -21.80
C SER A 381 -7.79 5.22 -21.26
N GLU A 382 -8.32 5.67 -20.12
CA GLU A 382 -9.54 5.15 -19.49
C GLU A 382 -10.80 5.92 -19.87
N ARG A 383 -10.72 6.84 -20.85
CA ARG A 383 -11.84 7.70 -21.29
C ARG A 383 -13.13 6.95 -21.66
N SER A 384 -13.03 5.66 -21.98
CA SER A 384 -14.18 4.81 -22.33
C SER A 384 -14.85 4.16 -21.10
N GLY A 385 -14.28 4.33 -19.90
CA GLY A 385 -14.56 3.51 -18.71
C GLY A 385 -13.67 2.27 -18.59
N TRP A 386 -12.92 1.93 -19.65
CA TRP A 386 -11.94 0.84 -19.70
C TRP A 386 -10.61 1.33 -20.24
N ARG A 387 -9.51 0.70 -19.81
CA ARG A 387 -8.16 0.98 -20.34
C ARG A 387 -8.07 0.49 -21.78
N HIS A 388 -7.94 1.41 -22.72
CA HIS A 388 -7.74 1.09 -24.13
C HIS A 388 -6.61 1.89 -24.75
N ALA A 389 -6.05 1.35 -25.84
CA ALA A 389 -5.01 1.98 -26.62
C ALA A 389 -5.64 2.83 -27.73
N TYR A 390 -5.08 4.01 -27.94
CA TYR A 390 -5.52 5.03 -28.90
C TYR A 390 -4.31 5.51 -29.70
N ARG A 391 -4.55 5.92 -30.95
CA ARG A 391 -3.61 6.75 -31.72
C ARG A 391 -3.93 8.23 -31.47
N VAL A 392 -2.91 9.02 -31.18
CA VAL A 392 -3.01 10.47 -31.01
C VAL A 392 -2.11 11.14 -32.04
N ASP A 393 -2.70 11.88 -32.99
CA ASP A 393 -1.96 12.55 -34.05
C ASP A 393 -1.41 13.90 -33.57
N LEU A 394 -0.16 14.22 -33.92
CA LEU A 394 0.51 15.46 -33.47
C LEU A 394 -0.09 16.75 -34.04
N ASN A 395 -0.98 16.64 -35.03
CA ASN A 395 -1.70 17.76 -35.61
C ASN A 395 -2.90 18.22 -34.76
N GLY A 396 -3.16 17.57 -33.62
CA GLY A 396 -4.27 17.90 -32.72
C GLY A 396 -5.61 17.26 -33.10
N SER A 397 -5.62 16.28 -34.02
CA SER A 397 -6.83 15.51 -34.32
C SER A 397 -7.32 14.73 -33.10
N PRO A 398 -8.64 14.48 -32.96
CA PRO A 398 -9.17 13.67 -31.87
C PRO A 398 -8.50 12.28 -31.82
N PRO A 399 -8.22 11.75 -30.61
CA PRO A 399 -7.65 10.40 -30.48
C PRO A 399 -8.54 9.32 -31.08
N VAL A 400 -7.94 8.39 -31.81
CA VAL A 400 -8.62 7.30 -32.52
C VAL A 400 -8.40 5.99 -31.77
N PRO A 401 -9.46 5.24 -31.38
CA PRO A 401 -9.29 3.97 -30.68
C PRO A 401 -8.63 2.91 -31.56
N ILE A 402 -7.68 2.17 -31.00
CA ILE A 402 -7.07 0.96 -31.59
C ILE A 402 -7.62 -0.29 -30.90
N THR A 403 -7.86 -0.23 -29.60
CA THR A 403 -8.61 -1.28 -28.88
C THR A 403 -9.91 -0.71 -28.33
N GLN A 404 -10.91 -1.58 -28.18
CA GLN A 404 -12.24 -1.23 -27.68
C GLN A 404 -12.96 -2.46 -27.13
N GLY A 405 -13.85 -2.28 -26.16
CA GLY A 405 -14.67 -3.34 -25.57
C GLY A 405 -14.91 -3.14 -24.08
N ALA A 406 -15.49 -4.13 -23.43
CA ALA A 406 -15.69 -4.15 -21.97
C ALA A 406 -14.56 -4.94 -21.28
N PHE A 407 -13.31 -4.52 -21.49
CA PHE A 407 -12.13 -5.14 -20.89
C PHE A 407 -10.98 -4.13 -20.82
N ASP A 408 -10.04 -4.34 -19.90
CA ASP A 408 -8.83 -3.52 -19.85
C ASP A 408 -7.69 -4.11 -20.69
N VAL A 409 -7.02 -3.25 -21.45
CA VAL A 409 -5.62 -3.45 -21.83
C VAL A 409 -4.79 -3.41 -20.55
N ILE A 410 -4.28 -4.57 -20.15
CA ILE A 410 -3.45 -4.74 -18.94
C ILE A 410 -2.07 -4.13 -19.18
N ALA A 411 -1.45 -4.43 -20.32
CA ALA A 411 -0.20 -3.82 -20.74
C ALA A 411 -0.06 -3.82 -22.27
N VAL A 412 0.64 -2.82 -22.81
CA VAL A 412 1.13 -2.82 -24.19
C VAL A 412 2.47 -3.53 -24.24
N GLU A 413 2.52 -4.69 -24.88
CA GLU A 413 3.71 -5.54 -24.94
C GLU A 413 4.66 -5.08 -26.04
N ALA A 414 4.15 -4.83 -27.26
CA ALA A 414 4.96 -4.36 -28.39
C ALA A 414 4.12 -3.64 -29.45
N VAL A 415 4.79 -2.87 -30.30
CA VAL A 415 4.22 -2.29 -31.52
C VAL A 415 5.13 -2.64 -32.70
N ALA A 416 4.63 -3.45 -33.62
CA ALA A 416 5.32 -3.80 -34.85
C ALA A 416 4.73 -2.97 -35.99
N GLU A 417 5.13 -1.70 -36.08
CA GLU A 417 4.53 -0.72 -36.99
C GLU A 417 4.65 -1.14 -38.46
N SER A 418 5.81 -1.65 -38.88
CA SER A 418 6.04 -2.13 -40.25
C SER A 418 5.11 -3.29 -40.64
N ALA A 419 4.71 -4.12 -39.67
CA ALA A 419 3.74 -5.21 -39.86
C ALA A 419 2.29 -4.78 -39.59
N GLY A 420 2.08 -3.55 -39.10
CA GLY A 420 0.78 -2.95 -38.79
C GLY A 420 0.09 -3.54 -37.56
N TRP A 421 0.82 -4.04 -36.56
CA TRP A 421 0.25 -4.72 -35.39
C TRP A 421 0.59 -4.04 -34.06
N LEU A 422 -0.40 -3.99 -33.17
CA LEU A 422 -0.26 -3.73 -31.73
C LEU A 422 -0.40 -5.07 -30.98
N TYR A 423 0.55 -5.38 -30.11
CA TYR A 423 0.51 -6.54 -29.21
C TYR A 423 0.26 -6.07 -27.78
N TYR A 424 -0.72 -6.66 -27.12
CA TYR A 424 -1.13 -6.24 -25.78
C TYR A 424 -1.65 -7.41 -24.97
N SER A 425 -1.54 -7.32 -23.64
CA SER A 425 -2.15 -8.27 -22.75
C SER A 425 -3.52 -7.79 -22.26
N ALA A 426 -4.45 -8.75 -22.13
CA ALA A 426 -5.80 -8.52 -21.65
C ALA A 426 -6.35 -9.82 -21.04
N SER A 427 -7.44 -9.69 -20.29
CA SER A 427 -8.19 -10.86 -19.79
C SER A 427 -9.69 -10.59 -19.70
N PRO A 428 -10.41 -10.60 -20.84
CA PRO A 428 -11.82 -10.22 -20.91
C PRO A 428 -12.74 -11.11 -20.07
N GLU A 429 -12.47 -12.43 -19.99
CA GLU A 429 -13.38 -13.36 -19.28
C GLU A 429 -13.00 -13.62 -17.82
N ASN A 430 -11.72 -13.45 -17.43
CA ASN A 430 -11.24 -13.82 -16.11
C ASN A 430 -10.11 -12.92 -15.61
N ALA A 431 -10.43 -11.99 -14.70
CA ALA A 431 -9.49 -10.99 -14.22
C ALA A 431 -8.32 -11.53 -13.36
N THR A 432 -8.32 -12.83 -13.00
CA THR A 432 -7.20 -13.48 -12.31
C THR A 432 -6.12 -13.99 -13.28
N GLN A 433 -6.42 -14.00 -14.58
CA GLN A 433 -5.58 -14.54 -15.65
C GLN A 433 -5.06 -13.42 -16.56
N ARG A 434 -4.08 -13.73 -17.41
CA ARG A 434 -3.50 -12.76 -18.36
C ARG A 434 -3.08 -13.44 -19.65
N TYR A 435 -3.58 -12.95 -20.77
CA TYR A 435 -3.37 -13.52 -22.11
C TYR A 435 -2.79 -12.50 -23.07
N LEU A 436 -2.18 -12.98 -24.16
CA LEU A 436 -1.66 -12.13 -25.23
C LEU A 436 -2.65 -12.03 -26.38
N TYR A 437 -2.90 -10.79 -26.81
CA TYR A 437 -3.67 -10.44 -27.99
C TYR A 437 -2.83 -9.61 -28.96
N ARG A 438 -3.26 -9.59 -30.21
CA ARG A 438 -2.85 -8.56 -31.17
C ARG A 438 -4.06 -7.97 -31.90
N VAL A 439 -3.89 -6.75 -32.39
CA VAL A 439 -4.88 -6.03 -33.21
C VAL A 439 -4.16 -5.19 -34.27
N LYS A 440 -4.77 -4.99 -35.43
CA LYS A 440 -4.23 -4.06 -36.43
C LYS A 440 -4.23 -2.64 -35.87
N LEU A 441 -3.27 -1.81 -36.29
CA LEU A 441 -3.19 -0.41 -35.85
C LEU A 441 -4.40 0.45 -36.29
N ASP A 442 -5.24 -0.04 -37.19
CA ASP A 442 -6.53 0.55 -37.55
C ASP A 442 -7.71 0.07 -36.69
N GLY A 443 -7.45 -0.81 -35.72
CA GLY A 443 -8.42 -1.38 -34.79
C GLY A 443 -9.14 -2.64 -35.28
N THR A 444 -8.79 -3.18 -36.44
CA THR A 444 -9.41 -4.39 -37.00
C THR A 444 -8.61 -5.67 -36.69
N GLY A 445 -9.23 -6.84 -36.90
CA GLY A 445 -8.53 -8.13 -36.88
C GLY A 445 -7.95 -8.53 -35.51
N THR A 446 -8.65 -8.23 -34.41
CA THR A 446 -8.24 -8.64 -33.06
C THR A 446 -8.23 -10.16 -32.93
N GLU A 447 -7.14 -10.72 -32.38
CA GLU A 447 -7.03 -12.14 -32.09
C GLU A 447 -6.18 -12.40 -30.84
N ARG A 448 -6.50 -13.50 -30.14
CA ARG A 448 -5.69 -14.03 -29.04
C ARG A 448 -4.58 -14.92 -29.61
N LEU A 449 -3.34 -14.66 -29.21
CA LEU A 449 -2.16 -15.45 -29.62
C LEU A 449 -1.73 -16.48 -28.58
N SER A 450 -1.93 -16.21 -27.29
CA SER A 450 -1.61 -17.20 -26.26
C SER A 450 -2.49 -18.45 -26.41
N PRO A 451 -1.96 -19.68 -26.27
CA PRO A 451 -2.69 -20.92 -26.55
C PRO A 451 -4.02 -21.01 -25.80
N ALA A 452 -5.09 -21.45 -26.47
CA ALA A 452 -6.42 -21.56 -25.87
C ALA A 452 -6.49 -22.60 -24.73
N GLY A 453 -5.67 -23.66 -24.81
CA GLY A 453 -5.59 -24.72 -23.79
C GLY A 453 -4.66 -24.41 -22.60
N GLN A 454 -4.04 -23.22 -22.57
CA GLN A 454 -3.20 -22.78 -21.46
C GLN A 454 -3.92 -21.67 -20.71
N SER A 455 -4.45 -21.99 -19.52
CA SER A 455 -4.98 -20.99 -18.59
C SER A 455 -3.86 -20.44 -17.71
N GLY A 456 -4.12 -19.33 -17.01
CA GLY A 456 -3.20 -18.76 -16.03
C GLY A 456 -2.61 -17.44 -16.50
N TRP A 457 -1.30 -17.28 -16.30
CA TRP A 457 -0.62 -16.01 -16.50
C TRP A 457 0.49 -16.13 -17.53
N HIS A 458 0.38 -15.33 -18.59
CA HIS A 458 1.36 -15.25 -19.67
C HIS A 458 2.07 -13.89 -19.69
N SER A 459 3.39 -13.91 -19.87
CA SER A 459 4.24 -12.72 -20.05
C SER A 459 5.15 -12.91 -21.27
N TYR A 460 5.48 -11.83 -21.98
CA TYR A 460 6.25 -11.89 -23.22
C TYR A 460 7.34 -10.82 -23.26
N ALA A 461 8.56 -11.20 -23.59
CA ALA A 461 9.65 -10.29 -23.96
C ALA A 461 9.94 -10.44 -25.45
N MET A 462 9.48 -9.47 -26.26
CA MET A 462 9.45 -9.56 -27.72
C MET A 462 10.67 -8.89 -28.38
N SER A 463 11.11 -9.41 -29.54
CA SER A 463 12.04 -8.72 -30.43
C SER A 463 11.42 -7.42 -30.97
N PRO A 464 12.21 -6.42 -31.41
CA PRO A 464 11.67 -5.12 -31.84
C PRO A 464 10.65 -5.20 -32.99
N ASP A 465 10.79 -6.19 -33.87
CA ASP A 465 9.87 -6.48 -34.97
C ASP A 465 8.71 -7.40 -34.58
N ALA A 466 8.67 -7.85 -33.32
CA ALA A 466 7.74 -8.84 -32.77
C ALA A 466 7.70 -10.17 -33.55
N THR A 467 8.79 -10.54 -34.24
CA THR A 467 8.92 -11.86 -34.88
C THR A 467 9.10 -12.97 -33.85
N TRP A 468 9.94 -12.72 -32.84
CA TRP A 468 10.26 -13.68 -31.79
C TRP A 468 9.85 -13.14 -30.41
N ALA A 469 9.61 -14.05 -29.49
CA ALA A 469 9.41 -13.71 -28.09
C ALA A 469 9.99 -14.77 -27.17
N VAL A 470 10.46 -14.32 -26.01
CA VAL A 470 10.56 -15.20 -24.84
C VAL A 470 9.25 -15.11 -24.08
N HIS A 471 8.53 -16.22 -24.08
CA HIS A 471 7.24 -16.40 -23.44
C HIS A 471 7.45 -17.10 -22.11
N THR A 472 6.90 -16.52 -21.04
CA THR A 472 6.81 -17.15 -19.73
C THR A 472 5.35 -17.45 -19.44
N TRP A 473 5.05 -18.71 -19.12
CA TRP A 473 3.72 -19.15 -18.69
C TRP A 473 3.78 -19.83 -17.33
N SER A 474 2.81 -19.54 -16.46
CA SER A 474 2.62 -20.24 -15.20
C SER A 474 1.16 -20.25 -14.80
N THR A 475 0.83 -21.12 -13.83
CA THR A 475 -0.44 -21.07 -13.09
C THR A 475 -0.12 -20.99 -11.61
N PHE A 476 -1.13 -20.78 -10.78
CA PHE A 476 -0.98 -20.76 -9.32
C PHE A 476 -0.28 -22.01 -8.73
N THR A 477 -0.26 -23.12 -9.46
CA THR A 477 0.36 -24.38 -9.01
C THR A 477 1.35 -24.99 -9.98
N THR A 478 1.58 -24.33 -11.11
CA THR A 478 2.51 -24.80 -12.14
C THR A 478 3.65 -23.80 -12.22
N PRO A 479 4.87 -24.21 -11.80
CA PRO A 479 6.05 -23.36 -11.94
C PRO A 479 6.26 -22.90 -13.39
N PRO A 480 6.93 -21.75 -13.60
CA PRO A 480 7.04 -21.15 -14.91
C PRO A 480 7.66 -22.09 -15.95
N VAL A 481 7.09 -22.11 -17.15
CA VAL A 481 7.77 -22.57 -18.36
C VAL A 481 8.21 -21.33 -19.11
N VAL A 482 9.49 -21.28 -19.48
CA VAL A 482 10.09 -20.19 -20.25
C VAL A 482 10.53 -20.72 -21.60
N GLU A 483 10.00 -20.16 -22.67
CA GLU A 483 10.17 -20.67 -24.03
C GLU A 483 10.55 -19.54 -24.99
N LEU A 484 11.49 -19.81 -25.90
CA LEU A 484 11.73 -18.99 -27.08
C LEU A 484 10.82 -19.49 -28.20
N LEU A 485 10.00 -18.60 -28.74
CA LEU A 485 8.99 -18.93 -29.75
C LEU A 485 8.92 -17.89 -30.87
N ARG A 486 8.33 -18.31 -32.00
CA ARG A 486 7.89 -17.42 -33.07
C ARG A 486 6.49 -16.91 -32.72
N LEU A 487 6.32 -15.59 -32.72
CA LEU A 487 5.12 -15.00 -32.16
C LEU A 487 3.89 -15.15 -33.06
N ALA A 488 4.08 -15.11 -34.39
CA ALA A 488 2.98 -15.05 -35.36
C ALA A 488 2.01 -16.23 -35.28
N ASP A 489 2.51 -17.41 -34.94
CA ASP A 489 1.77 -18.67 -34.80
C ASP A 489 2.00 -19.36 -33.45
N HIS A 490 2.64 -18.65 -32.51
CA HIS A 490 3.02 -19.18 -31.17
C HIS A 490 3.81 -20.50 -31.25
N SER A 491 4.65 -20.68 -32.27
CA SER A 491 5.43 -21.91 -32.44
C SER A 491 6.68 -21.91 -31.57
N VAL A 492 6.73 -22.80 -30.57
CA VAL A 492 7.90 -23.00 -29.69
C VAL A 492 9.10 -23.51 -30.50
N LEU A 493 10.23 -22.82 -30.42
CA LEU A 493 11.50 -23.28 -31.00
C LEU A 493 12.35 -24.00 -29.95
N ARG A 494 12.38 -23.45 -28.74
CA ARG A 494 13.25 -23.94 -27.67
C ARG A 494 12.64 -23.63 -26.31
N THR A 495 12.58 -24.64 -25.45
CA THR A 495 12.31 -24.46 -24.02
C THR A 495 13.61 -24.04 -23.34
N LEU A 496 13.61 -22.88 -22.69
CA LEU A 496 14.76 -22.31 -21.99
C LEU A 496 14.83 -22.78 -20.53
N ALA A 497 13.67 -22.93 -19.88
CA ALA A 497 13.52 -23.55 -18.58
C ALA A 497 12.10 -24.14 -18.47
N ASP A 498 11.98 -25.40 -18.08
CA ASP A 498 10.69 -26.06 -17.85
C ASP A 498 10.41 -26.30 -16.37
N ASN A 499 11.40 -26.04 -15.50
CA ASN A 499 11.31 -26.31 -14.07
C ASN A 499 11.03 -27.78 -13.77
N ALA A 500 11.49 -28.73 -14.59
CA ALA A 500 11.22 -30.16 -14.42
C ALA A 500 11.67 -30.67 -13.04
N GLY A 501 12.83 -30.23 -12.55
CA GLY A 501 13.33 -30.59 -11.22
C GLY A 501 12.43 -30.08 -10.09
N LEU A 502 11.97 -28.83 -10.20
CA LEU A 502 11.03 -28.23 -9.24
C LEU A 502 9.66 -28.92 -9.31
N ARG A 503 9.12 -29.16 -10.50
CA ARG A 503 7.85 -29.88 -10.72
C ARG A 503 7.86 -31.26 -10.07
N LYS A 504 8.97 -32.01 -10.22
CA LYS A 504 9.14 -33.31 -9.57
C LYS A 504 9.08 -33.19 -8.04
N LYS A 505 9.83 -32.25 -7.46
CA LYS A 505 9.80 -32.00 -6.00
C LYS A 505 8.41 -31.63 -5.50
N LEU A 506 7.68 -30.78 -6.25
CA LEU A 506 6.32 -30.38 -5.88
C LEU A 506 5.33 -31.53 -5.97
N ALA A 507 5.50 -32.45 -6.93
CA ALA A 507 4.66 -33.64 -7.07
C ALA A 507 4.83 -34.64 -5.91
N GLU A 508 5.98 -34.62 -5.23
CA GLU A 508 6.25 -35.44 -4.04
C GLU A 508 5.62 -34.87 -2.76
N LEU A 509 5.16 -33.60 -2.78
CA LEU A 509 4.52 -32.97 -1.64
C LEU A 509 3.03 -33.32 -1.52
N LYS A 510 2.55 -33.42 -0.28
CA LYS A 510 1.11 -33.44 0.03
C LYS A 510 0.52 -32.08 -0.30
N ARG A 511 -0.13 -31.97 -1.46
CA ARG A 511 -0.74 -30.75 -1.98
C ARG A 511 -2.03 -30.38 -1.22
N PRO A 512 -2.29 -29.09 -0.94
CA PRO A 512 -3.54 -28.67 -0.34
C PRO A 512 -4.63 -28.64 -1.42
N ASP A 513 -5.89 -28.63 -0.98
CA ASP A 513 -6.99 -28.35 -1.88
C ASP A 513 -6.99 -26.85 -2.21
N ILE A 514 -6.88 -26.53 -3.50
CA ILE A 514 -6.74 -25.16 -4.01
C ILE A 514 -7.93 -24.85 -4.90
N GLU A 515 -8.56 -23.71 -4.68
CA GLU A 515 -9.75 -23.28 -5.43
C GLU A 515 -9.69 -21.78 -5.70
N PHE A 516 -9.97 -21.38 -6.95
CA PHE A 516 -10.34 -20.02 -7.33
C PHE A 516 -11.87 -19.93 -7.45
N PHE A 517 -12.45 -18.87 -6.91
CA PHE A 517 -13.89 -18.69 -6.87
C PHE A 517 -14.25 -17.22 -6.67
N LYS A 518 -15.54 -16.89 -6.72
CA LYS A 518 -16.06 -15.56 -6.39
C LYS A 518 -16.78 -15.56 -5.05
N VAL A 519 -16.64 -14.46 -4.31
CA VAL A 519 -17.31 -14.19 -3.04
C VAL A 519 -18.33 -13.07 -3.24
N ASN A 520 -19.60 -13.37 -2.99
CA ASN A 520 -20.65 -12.35 -2.99
C ASN A 520 -20.66 -11.63 -1.64
N VAL A 521 -20.42 -10.32 -1.65
CA VAL A 521 -20.39 -9.46 -0.44
C VAL A 521 -21.65 -8.59 -0.29
N GLY A 522 -22.70 -8.91 -1.06
CA GLY A 522 -23.98 -8.20 -1.07
C GLY A 522 -24.03 -7.06 -2.08
N GLN A 523 -25.22 -6.50 -2.29
CA GLN A 523 -25.46 -5.34 -3.18
C GLN A 523 -24.95 -5.54 -4.63
N GLY A 524 -24.97 -6.80 -5.11
CA GLY A 524 -24.50 -7.14 -6.47
C GLY A 524 -22.97 -7.15 -6.64
N VAL A 525 -22.18 -7.05 -5.57
CA VAL A 525 -20.71 -7.06 -5.64
C VAL A 525 -20.16 -8.49 -5.48
N GLU A 526 -19.46 -8.95 -6.51
CA GLU A 526 -18.69 -10.20 -6.50
C GLU A 526 -17.18 -9.92 -6.54
N LEU A 527 -16.46 -10.48 -5.58
CA LEU A 527 -15.01 -10.35 -5.42
C LEU A 527 -14.30 -11.64 -5.82
N ASP A 528 -13.22 -11.53 -6.59
CA ASP A 528 -12.41 -12.69 -6.96
C ASP A 528 -11.59 -13.16 -5.75
N ALA A 529 -11.48 -14.47 -5.56
CA ALA A 529 -10.85 -15.10 -4.41
C ALA A 529 -10.09 -16.38 -4.75
N TRP A 530 -9.11 -16.72 -3.92
CA TRP A 530 -8.55 -18.08 -3.86
C TRP A 530 -8.50 -18.60 -2.42
N SER A 531 -8.45 -19.93 -2.29
CA SER A 531 -8.19 -20.61 -1.02
C SER A 531 -7.21 -21.76 -1.16
N MET A 532 -6.43 -22.00 -0.11
CA MET A 532 -5.64 -23.21 0.13
C MET A 532 -6.12 -23.85 1.45
N ARG A 533 -6.51 -25.12 1.40
CA ARG A 533 -7.05 -25.87 2.56
C ARG A 533 -6.29 -27.19 2.72
N PRO A 534 -6.21 -27.76 3.94
CA PRO A 534 -5.64 -29.09 4.10
C PRO A 534 -6.35 -30.09 3.18
N ALA A 535 -5.64 -31.03 2.57
CA ALA A 535 -6.27 -32.00 1.67
C ALA A 535 -7.28 -32.88 2.43
N GLY A 536 -8.48 -33.05 1.88
CA GLY A 536 -9.49 -33.95 2.44
C GLY A 536 -10.03 -33.50 3.80
N VAL A 537 -10.28 -32.19 3.97
CA VAL A 537 -10.85 -31.63 5.20
C VAL A 537 -12.14 -32.35 5.60
N ASP A 538 -12.19 -32.84 6.85
CA ASP A 538 -13.43 -33.30 7.46
C ASP A 538 -14.41 -32.12 7.61
N PRO A 539 -15.64 -32.19 7.06
CA PRO A 539 -16.64 -31.13 7.21
C PRO A 539 -16.99 -30.76 8.66
N SER A 540 -16.74 -31.67 9.61
CA SER A 540 -16.95 -31.46 11.05
C SER A 540 -15.77 -30.78 11.75
N ALA A 541 -14.63 -30.61 11.05
CA ALA A 541 -13.46 -29.94 11.60
C ALA A 541 -13.78 -28.51 12.06
N ARG A 542 -12.87 -27.96 12.84
CA ARG A 542 -12.85 -26.55 13.21
C ARG A 542 -11.45 -26.06 12.94
N LEU A 543 -11.21 -25.51 11.75
CA LEU A 543 -9.91 -25.05 11.31
C LEU A 543 -9.80 -23.52 11.42
N PRO A 544 -8.65 -22.97 11.83
CA PRO A 544 -8.41 -21.54 11.78
C PRO A 544 -8.30 -21.04 10.33
N LEU A 545 -8.77 -19.82 10.07
CA LEU A 545 -8.66 -19.14 8.78
C LEU A 545 -7.59 -18.04 8.86
N ILE A 546 -6.72 -17.93 7.86
CA ILE A 546 -5.79 -16.82 7.70
C ILE A 546 -6.10 -16.12 6.36
N MET A 547 -6.42 -14.84 6.44
CA MET A 547 -6.58 -13.99 5.27
C MET A 547 -5.24 -13.38 4.86
N HIS A 548 -4.83 -13.55 3.61
CA HIS A 548 -3.75 -12.78 2.98
C HIS A 548 -4.35 -11.60 2.22
N VAL A 549 -3.92 -10.38 2.54
CA VAL A 549 -4.54 -9.16 1.99
C VAL A 549 -3.50 -8.13 1.55
N TYR A 550 -3.81 -7.42 0.46
CA TYR A 550 -3.22 -6.13 0.13
C TYR A 550 -4.29 -5.01 0.25
N GLY A 551 -5.32 -5.05 -0.60
CA GLY A 551 -6.56 -4.28 -0.43
C GLY A 551 -6.51 -2.78 -0.76
N GLU A 552 -5.33 -2.25 -1.10
CA GLU A 552 -5.07 -0.88 -1.55
C GLU A 552 -4.85 -0.78 -3.08
N PRO A 553 -4.91 0.42 -3.69
CA PRO A 553 -4.88 0.62 -5.15
C PRO A 553 -3.49 0.46 -5.77
N HIS A 554 -2.84 -0.67 -5.50
CA HIS A 554 -1.52 -1.00 -6.05
C HIS A 554 -1.29 -2.52 -6.23
N GLY A 555 -1.83 -3.36 -5.34
CA GLY A 555 -1.58 -4.81 -5.35
C GLY A 555 -2.81 -5.65 -5.70
N GLN A 556 -2.62 -6.63 -6.58
CA GLN A 556 -3.55 -7.72 -6.84
C GLN A 556 -3.03 -9.01 -6.20
N THR A 557 -3.84 -9.64 -5.34
CA THR A 557 -3.45 -10.85 -4.59
C THR A 557 -4.07 -12.13 -5.14
N VAL A 558 -5.10 -12.01 -5.98
CA VAL A 558 -5.81 -13.12 -6.61
C VAL A 558 -5.42 -13.20 -8.08
N ARG A 559 -4.28 -13.85 -8.35
CA ARG A 559 -3.74 -14.10 -9.68
C ARG A 559 -3.48 -15.59 -9.87
N ASP A 560 -3.86 -16.14 -11.02
CA ASP A 560 -3.55 -17.51 -11.42
C ASP A 560 -2.13 -17.56 -12.02
N ALA A 561 -1.13 -17.29 -11.17
CA ALA A 561 0.28 -17.20 -11.52
C ALA A 561 1.13 -17.83 -10.41
N TRP A 562 2.30 -18.35 -10.75
CA TRP A 562 3.22 -18.90 -9.75
C TRP A 562 3.83 -17.79 -8.88
N GLY A 563 3.55 -17.80 -7.57
CA GLY A 563 4.04 -16.82 -6.59
C GLY A 563 5.17 -17.31 -5.69
N GLY A 564 5.82 -18.42 -6.06
CA GLY A 564 7.09 -18.86 -5.47
C GLY A 564 7.02 -19.19 -3.98
N THR A 565 8.07 -18.82 -3.23
CA THR A 565 8.24 -19.25 -1.83
C THR A 565 7.18 -18.70 -0.87
N ARG A 566 6.55 -17.55 -1.16
CA ARG A 566 5.44 -17.02 -0.37
C ARG A 566 4.19 -17.89 -0.48
N GLU A 567 3.82 -18.29 -1.68
CA GLU A 567 2.68 -19.21 -1.89
C GLU A 567 2.99 -20.61 -1.35
N LEU A 568 4.23 -21.08 -1.48
CA LEU A 568 4.65 -22.31 -0.81
C LEU A 568 4.62 -22.19 0.72
N TRP A 569 4.82 -21.00 1.28
CA TRP A 569 4.59 -20.76 2.71
C TRP A 569 3.10 -20.83 3.08
N HIS A 570 2.18 -20.34 2.24
CA HIS A 570 0.74 -20.57 2.43
C HIS A 570 0.37 -22.04 2.33
N TRP A 571 0.96 -22.78 1.39
CA TRP A 571 0.82 -24.24 1.30
C TRP A 571 1.32 -24.90 2.59
N PHE A 572 2.50 -24.51 3.06
CA PHE A 572 3.03 -24.98 4.33
C PHE A 572 2.04 -24.74 5.49
N LEU A 573 1.45 -23.54 5.61
CA LEU A 573 0.42 -23.27 6.61
C LEU A 573 -0.80 -24.20 6.44
N ALA A 574 -1.23 -24.48 5.21
CA ALA A 574 -2.29 -25.45 4.97
C ALA A 574 -1.92 -26.86 5.44
N GLN A 575 -0.66 -27.29 5.26
CA GLN A 575 -0.17 -28.56 5.85
C GLN A 575 -0.12 -28.54 7.38
N GLN A 576 -0.07 -27.35 8.00
CA GLN A 576 -0.15 -27.16 9.45
C GLN A 576 -1.59 -27.04 9.98
N GLY A 577 -2.61 -27.28 9.13
CA GLY A 577 -4.01 -27.27 9.53
C GLY A 577 -4.71 -25.91 9.45
N PHE A 578 -4.12 -24.94 8.76
CA PHE A 578 -4.79 -23.65 8.50
C PHE A 578 -5.57 -23.68 7.18
N VAL A 579 -6.67 -22.95 7.13
CA VAL A 579 -7.23 -22.47 5.85
C VAL A 579 -6.57 -21.14 5.53
N VAL A 580 -5.98 -20.98 4.35
CA VAL A 580 -5.46 -19.69 3.88
C VAL A 580 -6.33 -19.23 2.72
N ALA A 581 -6.76 -17.97 2.72
CA ALA A 581 -7.55 -17.40 1.65
C ALA A 581 -7.14 -15.97 1.33
N SER A 582 -7.49 -15.51 0.13
CA SER A 582 -7.28 -14.14 -0.30
C SER A 582 -8.44 -13.68 -1.17
N VAL A 583 -8.75 -12.39 -1.11
CA VAL A 583 -9.87 -11.77 -1.81
C VAL A 583 -9.44 -10.40 -2.31
N ASP A 584 -9.63 -10.10 -3.58
CA ASP A 584 -9.39 -8.76 -4.12
C ASP A 584 -10.70 -7.94 -4.07
N ASN A 585 -10.77 -6.97 -3.15
CA ASN A 585 -11.88 -6.02 -3.01
C ASN A 585 -11.90 -4.98 -4.14
N ARG A 586 -12.99 -4.21 -4.24
CA ARG A 586 -13.02 -3.05 -5.13
C ARG A 586 -11.96 -2.02 -4.72
N GLY A 587 -11.34 -1.37 -5.70
CA GLY A 587 -10.20 -0.48 -5.51
C GLY A 587 -8.84 -1.11 -5.82
N THR A 588 -8.75 -2.43 -5.84
CA THR A 588 -7.56 -3.15 -6.31
C THR A 588 -7.36 -2.95 -7.82
N ILE A 589 -6.11 -3.05 -8.30
CA ILE A 589 -5.73 -2.87 -9.73
C ILE A 589 -6.20 -4.01 -10.66
N VAL A 590 -7.22 -4.76 -10.26
CA VAL A 590 -7.82 -5.84 -11.06
C VAL A 590 -8.36 -5.26 -12.39
N PRO A 591 -8.18 -5.94 -13.53
CA PRO A 591 -8.62 -5.47 -14.85
C PRO A 591 -10.15 -5.60 -15.04
N ARG A 592 -10.91 -4.89 -14.21
CA ARG A 592 -12.39 -4.86 -14.18
C ARG A 592 -12.96 -3.45 -14.43
N GLY A 593 -12.20 -2.63 -15.14
CA GLY A 593 -12.57 -1.28 -15.56
C GLY A 593 -12.31 -0.21 -14.52
N ARG A 594 -12.46 1.04 -14.97
CA ARG A 594 -12.23 2.26 -14.19
C ARG A 594 -13.06 2.29 -12.90
N GLU A 595 -14.36 2.00 -13.01
CA GLU A 595 -15.29 2.06 -11.86
C GLU A 595 -14.89 1.11 -10.73
N TRP A 596 -14.33 -0.05 -11.07
CA TRP A 596 -13.80 -0.98 -10.06
C TRP A 596 -12.59 -0.38 -9.33
N ARG A 597 -11.56 0.02 -10.10
CA ARG A 597 -10.29 0.54 -9.58
C ARG A 597 -10.46 1.84 -8.79
N LYS A 598 -11.29 2.75 -9.29
CA LYS A 598 -11.42 4.11 -8.74
C LYS A 598 -12.47 4.26 -7.65
N SER A 599 -13.22 3.20 -7.35
CA SER A 599 -14.25 3.22 -6.31
C SER A 599 -13.73 3.60 -4.91
N VAL A 600 -12.43 3.44 -4.62
CA VAL A 600 -11.83 3.77 -3.31
C VAL A 600 -11.32 5.21 -3.19
N HIS A 601 -11.48 6.03 -4.23
CA HIS A 601 -11.06 7.44 -4.22
C HIS A 601 -11.63 8.17 -3.00
N ARG A 602 -10.76 8.89 -2.28
CA ARG A 602 -11.03 9.63 -1.04
C ARG A 602 -11.44 8.79 0.16
N GLN A 603 -11.38 7.46 0.07
CA GLN A 603 -11.81 6.53 1.12
C GLN A 603 -10.91 5.29 1.25
N ILE A 604 -9.60 5.44 0.98
CA ILE A 604 -8.58 4.41 1.21
C ILE A 604 -8.64 3.94 2.67
N GLY A 605 -8.61 2.63 2.88
CA GLY A 605 -8.76 2.01 4.20
C GLY A 605 -10.20 1.88 4.70
N ILE A 606 -11.19 2.58 4.11
CA ILE A 606 -12.58 2.60 4.57
C ILE A 606 -13.45 1.56 3.85
N GLN A 607 -13.62 1.70 2.53
CA GLN A 607 -14.46 0.80 1.73
C GLN A 607 -13.85 -0.60 1.66
N ALA A 608 -12.56 -0.68 1.35
CA ALA A 608 -11.83 -1.92 1.18
C ALA A 608 -11.90 -2.82 2.43
N SER A 609 -11.67 -2.27 3.63
CA SER A 609 -11.73 -3.06 4.87
C SER A 609 -13.14 -3.55 5.20
N ARG A 610 -14.19 -2.80 4.83
CA ARG A 610 -15.58 -3.25 4.94
C ARG A 610 -15.86 -4.45 4.05
N GLU A 611 -15.41 -4.39 2.79
CA GLU A 611 -15.60 -5.48 1.82
C GLU A 611 -14.79 -6.72 2.21
N GLN A 612 -13.58 -6.56 2.75
CA GLN A 612 -12.80 -7.67 3.32
C GLN A 612 -13.53 -8.34 4.48
N ALA A 613 -14.11 -7.56 5.41
CA ALA A 613 -14.89 -8.11 6.51
C ALA A 613 -16.17 -8.83 6.04
N GLN A 614 -16.85 -8.28 5.02
CA GLN A 614 -18.00 -8.95 4.40
C GLN A 614 -17.59 -10.25 3.71
N ALA A 615 -16.45 -10.25 3.01
CA ALA A 615 -15.92 -11.44 2.36
C ALA A 615 -15.61 -12.53 3.39
N VAL A 616 -14.93 -12.22 4.49
CA VAL A 616 -14.68 -13.18 5.56
C VAL A 616 -15.98 -13.75 6.14
N LYS A 617 -17.00 -12.91 6.39
CA LYS A 617 -18.32 -13.41 6.84
C LYS A 617 -18.94 -14.39 5.83
N ALA A 618 -18.88 -14.09 4.54
CA ALA A 618 -19.37 -14.98 3.49
C ALA A 618 -18.55 -16.29 3.41
N LEU A 619 -17.23 -16.23 3.60
CA LEU A 619 -16.36 -17.41 3.65
C LEU A 619 -16.69 -18.31 4.86
N LEU A 620 -16.93 -17.72 6.04
CA LEU A 620 -17.33 -18.46 7.24
C LEU A 620 -18.69 -19.14 7.07
N GLN A 621 -19.62 -18.54 6.32
CA GLN A 621 -20.89 -19.19 5.95
C GLN A 621 -20.69 -20.32 4.93
N ARG A 622 -19.79 -20.12 3.96
CA ARG A 622 -19.46 -21.11 2.93
C ARG A 622 -18.76 -22.34 3.49
N TRP A 623 -17.94 -22.18 4.54
CA TRP A 623 -17.08 -23.23 5.08
C TRP A 623 -17.42 -23.55 6.54
N PRO A 624 -18.38 -24.45 6.81
CA PRO A 624 -18.77 -24.82 8.17
C PRO A 624 -17.65 -25.51 8.97
N PHE A 625 -16.62 -26.00 8.28
CA PHE A 625 -15.42 -26.57 8.90
C PHE A 625 -14.41 -25.52 9.39
N VAL A 626 -14.63 -24.23 9.10
CA VAL A 626 -13.82 -23.12 9.59
C VAL A 626 -14.38 -22.61 10.90
N ASP A 627 -13.51 -22.36 11.87
CA ASP A 627 -13.88 -21.83 13.18
C ASP A 627 -13.97 -20.30 13.14
N PRO A 628 -15.17 -19.70 13.34
CA PRO A 628 -15.35 -18.25 13.28
C PRO A 628 -14.63 -17.52 14.41
N THR A 629 -14.20 -18.21 15.47
CA THR A 629 -13.46 -17.60 16.60
C THR A 629 -11.95 -17.53 16.35
N ARG A 630 -11.46 -18.13 15.25
CA ARG A 630 -10.02 -18.25 14.93
C ARG A 630 -9.70 -17.76 13.53
N VAL A 631 -10.04 -16.50 13.27
CA VAL A 631 -9.70 -15.80 12.04
C VAL A 631 -8.47 -14.90 12.26
N GLY A 632 -7.45 -15.12 11.43
CA GLY A 632 -6.25 -14.30 11.32
C GLY A 632 -6.23 -13.48 10.03
N VAL A 633 -5.40 -12.45 10.00
CA VAL A 633 -5.09 -11.68 8.79
C VAL A 633 -3.62 -11.30 8.74
N TRP A 634 -3.02 -11.28 7.55
CA TRP A 634 -1.72 -10.67 7.33
C TRP A 634 -1.59 -9.97 5.99
N GLY A 635 -0.71 -8.97 5.97
CA GLY A 635 -0.33 -8.22 4.79
C GLY A 635 0.89 -7.34 5.04
N TRP A 636 1.42 -6.79 3.95
CA TRP A 636 2.63 -5.96 3.92
C TRP A 636 2.34 -4.63 3.24
N SER A 637 2.92 -3.52 3.72
CA SER A 637 2.74 -2.18 3.14
C SER A 637 1.28 -1.77 3.24
N GLY A 638 0.61 -1.40 2.14
CA GLY A 638 -0.85 -1.23 2.09
C GLY A 638 -1.62 -2.44 2.65
N GLY A 639 -1.11 -3.66 2.46
CA GLY A 639 -1.65 -4.87 3.11
C GLY A 639 -1.46 -4.91 4.63
N GLY A 640 -0.38 -4.30 5.13
CA GLY A 640 -0.17 -4.09 6.57
C GLY A 640 -1.20 -3.10 7.12
N SER A 641 -1.40 -1.98 6.44
CA SER A 641 -2.48 -1.02 6.75
C SER A 641 -3.85 -1.68 6.75
N MET A 642 -4.13 -2.57 5.78
CA MET A 642 -5.37 -3.32 5.71
C MET A 642 -5.51 -4.36 6.84
N SER A 643 -4.41 -4.99 7.26
CA SER A 643 -4.39 -5.90 8.41
C SER A 643 -4.70 -5.18 9.72
N LEU A 644 -4.17 -3.95 9.89
CA LEU A 644 -4.52 -3.08 11.02
C LEU A 644 -5.99 -2.65 10.96
N ASN A 645 -6.48 -2.20 9.79
CA ASN A 645 -7.88 -1.84 9.61
C ASN A 645 -8.82 -3.01 9.89
N ALA A 646 -8.46 -4.24 9.49
CA ALA A 646 -9.23 -5.45 9.78
C ALA A 646 -9.36 -5.69 11.29
N ILE A 647 -8.24 -5.74 12.03
CA ILE A 647 -8.25 -6.06 13.47
C ILE A 647 -8.82 -4.94 14.35
N PHE A 648 -8.67 -3.68 13.93
CA PHE A 648 -9.19 -2.54 14.69
C PHE A 648 -10.65 -2.24 14.36
N ARG A 649 -11.08 -2.29 13.10
CA ARG A 649 -12.45 -1.91 12.72
C ARG A 649 -13.45 -3.06 12.87
N TYR A 650 -12.97 -4.30 12.80
CA TYR A 650 -13.80 -5.51 12.91
C TYR A 650 -13.24 -6.48 13.98
N PRO A 651 -13.08 -6.03 15.23
CA PRO A 651 -12.40 -6.80 16.28
C PRO A 651 -13.18 -8.04 16.73
N ASP A 652 -14.48 -8.13 16.40
CA ASP A 652 -15.30 -9.32 16.66
C ASP A 652 -15.12 -10.41 15.60
N LEU A 653 -14.52 -10.07 14.46
CA LEU A 653 -14.30 -10.99 13.36
C LEU A 653 -12.86 -11.51 13.34
N TYR A 654 -11.87 -10.63 13.53
CA TYR A 654 -10.47 -10.98 13.48
C TYR A 654 -9.91 -11.18 14.89
N ARG A 655 -9.30 -12.33 15.16
CA ARG A 655 -8.69 -12.65 16.46
C ARG A 655 -7.20 -12.33 16.52
N THR A 656 -6.51 -12.43 15.38
CA THR A 656 -5.06 -12.27 15.26
C THR A 656 -4.70 -11.51 13.99
N ALA A 657 -3.77 -10.56 14.05
CA ALA A 657 -3.26 -9.86 12.87
C ALA A 657 -1.74 -9.76 12.88
N VAL A 658 -1.15 -9.92 11.69
CA VAL A 658 0.27 -9.63 11.43
C VAL A 658 0.35 -8.50 10.41
N SER A 659 0.88 -7.36 10.83
CA SER A 659 1.00 -6.16 9.99
C SER A 659 2.47 -5.86 9.71
N VAL A 660 2.90 -5.96 8.45
CA VAL A 660 4.29 -5.72 8.05
C VAL A 660 4.43 -4.36 7.36
N ALA A 661 5.34 -3.52 7.83
CA ALA A 661 5.63 -2.18 7.31
C ALA A 661 4.38 -1.33 6.95
N PRO A 662 3.41 -1.15 7.88
CA PRO A 662 2.15 -0.50 7.56
C PRO A 662 2.26 1.04 7.44
N VAL A 663 1.38 1.62 6.63
CA VAL A 663 1.03 3.04 6.71
C VAL A 663 -0.08 3.20 7.75
N ALA A 664 0.30 3.34 9.02
CA ALA A 664 -0.66 3.44 10.14
C ALA A 664 -1.40 4.78 10.21
N ASP A 665 -0.77 5.86 9.72
CA ASP A 665 -1.34 7.20 9.57
C ASP A 665 -1.04 7.68 8.15
N GLN A 666 -2.08 7.80 7.32
CA GLN A 666 -1.96 8.23 5.93
C GLN A 666 -1.36 9.63 5.81
N ARG A 667 -1.41 10.45 6.88
CA ARG A 667 -0.78 11.79 6.87
C ARG A 667 0.75 11.76 6.90
N LEU A 668 1.34 10.60 7.16
CA LEU A 668 2.78 10.42 7.20
C LEU A 668 3.39 9.92 5.91
N TYR A 669 2.56 9.56 4.94
CA TYR A 669 3.01 9.08 3.64
C TYR A 669 3.27 10.24 2.68
N ASP A 670 3.92 9.95 1.57
CA ASP A 670 4.36 10.97 0.62
C ASP A 670 3.17 11.67 -0.07
N SER A 671 3.42 12.87 -0.57
CA SER A 671 2.42 13.68 -1.25
C SER A 671 1.93 13.08 -2.57
N ILE A 672 2.79 12.48 -3.40
CA ILE A 672 2.42 12.02 -4.74
C ILE A 672 1.45 10.85 -4.68
N TYR A 673 1.75 9.81 -3.91
CA TYR A 673 0.88 8.65 -3.75
C TYR A 673 -0.41 9.04 -3.05
N GLN A 674 -0.27 9.65 -1.87
CA GLN A 674 -1.41 9.69 -0.97
C GLN A 674 -2.43 10.76 -1.39
N GLU A 675 -1.98 11.91 -1.93
CA GLU A 675 -2.89 12.93 -2.46
C GLU A 675 -3.57 12.46 -3.77
N ARG A 676 -2.92 11.63 -4.61
CA ARG A 676 -3.55 11.01 -5.80
C ARG A 676 -4.85 10.28 -5.44
N TYR A 677 -4.83 9.51 -4.34
CA TYR A 677 -5.97 8.68 -3.96
C TYR A 677 -6.88 9.34 -2.94
N MET A 678 -6.39 10.24 -2.09
CA MET A 678 -7.14 10.84 -1.00
C MET A 678 -7.49 12.32 -1.18
N GLY A 679 -6.97 12.99 -2.19
CA GLY A 679 -7.04 14.44 -2.32
C GLY A 679 -6.19 15.17 -1.28
N LEU A 680 -6.31 16.49 -1.18
CA LEU A 680 -5.58 17.25 -0.16
C LEU A 680 -6.16 17.01 1.25
N PRO A 681 -5.32 16.97 2.31
CA PRO A 681 -5.79 16.84 3.69
C PRO A 681 -6.81 17.90 4.11
N THR A 682 -6.69 19.13 3.59
CA THR A 682 -7.62 20.25 3.84
C THR A 682 -9.01 20.02 3.24
N GLU A 683 -9.10 19.22 2.19
CA GLU A 683 -10.36 18.91 1.49
C GLU A 683 -10.97 17.59 1.96
N ASN A 684 -10.16 16.65 2.45
CA ASN A 684 -10.58 15.29 2.80
C ASN A 684 -10.16 14.86 4.22
N ALA A 685 -10.20 15.77 5.20
CA ALA A 685 -9.75 15.51 6.56
C ALA A 685 -10.39 14.26 7.21
N ASN A 686 -11.70 14.04 6.97
CA ASN A 686 -12.41 12.86 7.47
C ASN A 686 -11.92 11.58 6.80
N GLY A 687 -11.68 11.57 5.49
CA GLY A 687 -11.13 10.42 4.78
C GLY A 687 -9.77 10.02 5.34
N TYR A 688 -8.86 10.98 5.50
CA TYR A 688 -7.54 10.75 6.11
C TYR A 688 -7.65 10.21 7.55
N ARG A 689 -8.57 10.73 8.36
CA ARG A 689 -8.80 10.25 9.73
C ARG A 689 -9.36 8.83 9.72
N ASP A 690 -10.46 8.61 9.02
CA ASP A 690 -11.26 7.38 9.09
C ASP A 690 -10.60 6.22 8.36
N GLY A 691 -9.78 6.49 7.35
CA GLY A 691 -8.97 5.52 6.62
C GLY A 691 -7.67 5.11 7.31
N SER A 692 -7.14 5.96 8.20
CA SER A 692 -5.91 5.69 8.95
C SER A 692 -6.16 4.70 10.11
N PRO A 693 -5.51 3.53 10.13
CA PRO A 693 -5.73 2.54 11.18
C PRO A 693 -5.47 3.05 12.60
N VAL A 694 -4.52 3.96 12.79
CA VAL A 694 -4.17 4.52 14.11
C VAL A 694 -5.38 5.11 14.84
N THR A 695 -6.32 5.71 14.11
CA THR A 695 -7.57 6.27 14.67
C THR A 695 -8.43 5.22 15.37
N HIS A 696 -8.33 3.96 14.95
CA HIS A 696 -9.16 2.87 15.45
C HIS A 696 -8.40 1.98 16.46
N ALA A 697 -7.16 2.32 16.82
CA ALA A 697 -6.29 1.49 17.67
C ALA A 697 -6.93 1.13 19.03
N TYR A 698 -7.74 2.02 19.62
CA TYR A 698 -8.50 1.78 20.84
C TYR A 698 -9.48 0.59 20.76
N LYS A 699 -9.82 0.14 19.56
CA LYS A 699 -10.71 -1.01 19.33
C LYS A 699 -10.00 -2.35 19.33
N LEU A 700 -8.67 -2.40 19.47
CA LEU A 700 -7.94 -3.67 19.54
C LEU A 700 -8.48 -4.55 20.70
N ARG A 701 -8.95 -5.75 20.34
CA ARG A 701 -9.35 -6.85 21.25
C ARG A 701 -8.50 -8.11 21.06
N GLY A 702 -7.91 -8.27 19.88
CA GLY A 702 -7.17 -9.46 19.45
C GLY A 702 -5.65 -9.40 19.68
N ASN A 703 -4.95 -10.36 19.09
CA ASN A 703 -3.49 -10.44 19.11
C ASN A 703 -2.93 -9.67 17.90
N LEU A 704 -2.05 -8.69 18.12
CA LEU A 704 -1.44 -7.91 17.05
C LEU A 704 0.09 -8.05 17.09
N LEU A 705 0.68 -8.48 15.96
CA LEU A 705 2.11 -8.41 15.70
C LEU A 705 2.38 -7.36 14.62
N ILE A 706 3.21 -6.37 14.94
CA ILE A 706 3.72 -5.38 14.00
C ILE A 706 5.18 -5.71 13.68
N ILE A 707 5.52 -5.84 12.40
CA ILE A 707 6.90 -6.06 11.94
C ILE A 707 7.32 -4.89 11.07
N HIS A 708 8.51 -4.33 11.29
CA HIS A 708 8.94 -3.17 10.50
C HIS A 708 10.47 -3.04 10.45
N GLY A 709 11.04 -2.76 9.27
CA GLY A 709 12.43 -2.32 9.13
C GLY A 709 12.64 -0.89 9.64
N THR A 710 13.56 -0.65 10.58
CA THR A 710 13.78 0.72 11.10
C THR A 710 14.51 1.64 10.11
N GLY A 711 15.00 1.08 8.99
CA GLY A 711 15.61 1.83 7.88
C GLY A 711 14.72 1.87 6.64
N ASP A 712 13.40 1.71 6.82
CA ASP A 712 12.40 1.83 5.77
C ASP A 712 12.29 3.30 5.32
N ASP A 713 12.70 3.56 4.09
CA ASP A 713 12.67 4.87 3.44
C ASP A 713 11.35 5.16 2.72
N ASN A 714 10.43 4.19 2.65
CA ASN A 714 9.14 4.33 1.98
C ASN A 714 8.00 4.45 3.02
N CYS A 715 7.61 3.35 3.66
CA CYS A 715 6.62 3.37 4.74
C CYS A 715 7.32 3.68 6.06
N HIS A 716 7.77 4.92 6.26
CA HIS A 716 8.63 5.28 7.39
C HIS A 716 8.24 4.67 8.74
N TYR A 717 9.24 4.14 9.46
CA TYR A 717 9.10 3.56 10.81
C TYR A 717 8.40 4.50 11.82
N GLN A 718 8.50 5.83 11.60
CA GLN A 718 7.74 6.86 12.30
C GLN A 718 6.24 6.53 12.44
N GLY A 719 5.61 5.98 11.39
CA GLY A 719 4.19 5.62 11.43
C GLY A 719 3.91 4.47 12.41
N THR A 720 4.82 3.52 12.52
CA THR A 720 4.73 2.45 13.53
C THR A 720 4.96 3.00 14.93
N GLU A 721 5.90 3.92 15.14
CA GLU A 721 6.08 4.54 16.47
C GLU A 721 4.85 5.35 16.91
N ARG A 722 4.20 6.08 16.01
CA ARG A 722 2.91 6.75 16.33
C ARG A 722 1.82 5.75 16.72
N LEU A 723 1.76 4.61 16.05
CA LEU A 723 0.79 3.57 16.39
C LEU A 723 1.10 2.92 17.75
N ILE A 724 2.38 2.70 18.05
CA ILE A 724 2.82 2.19 19.36
C ILE A 724 2.39 3.14 20.47
N ASP A 725 2.66 4.44 20.32
CA ASP A 725 2.29 5.47 21.29
C ASP A 725 0.77 5.49 21.53
N GLU A 726 -0.03 5.47 20.46
CA GLU A 726 -1.49 5.42 20.58
C GLU A 726 -1.99 4.14 21.26
N LEU A 727 -1.44 2.97 20.92
CA LEU A 727 -1.83 1.70 21.55
C LEU A 727 -1.48 1.69 23.06
N VAL A 728 -0.32 2.23 23.44
CA VAL A 728 0.09 2.41 24.84
C VAL A 728 -0.86 3.37 25.56
N ALA A 729 -1.18 4.51 24.96
CA ALA A 729 -2.12 5.50 25.52
C ALA A 729 -3.52 4.91 25.75
N LYS A 730 -3.92 3.89 24.96
CA LYS A 730 -5.20 3.18 25.10
C LYS A 730 -5.11 1.89 25.92
N GLY A 731 -3.98 1.63 26.59
CA GLY A 731 -3.79 0.46 27.45
C GLY A 731 -3.86 -0.87 26.71
N LYS A 732 -3.52 -0.89 25.41
CA LYS A 732 -3.62 -2.09 24.56
C LYS A 732 -2.35 -2.91 24.61
N GLN A 733 -2.52 -4.23 24.60
CA GLN A 733 -1.43 -5.19 24.51
C GLN A 733 -1.19 -5.55 23.03
N PHE A 734 0.08 -5.58 22.63
CA PHE A 734 0.50 -5.87 21.26
C PHE A 734 1.97 -6.33 21.27
N THR A 735 2.43 -6.85 20.13
CA THR A 735 3.83 -7.26 19.92
C THR A 735 4.41 -6.46 18.76
N VAL A 736 5.65 -5.98 18.92
CA VAL A 736 6.40 -5.31 17.85
C VAL A 736 7.73 -6.03 17.65
N LEU A 737 8.11 -6.24 16.40
CA LEU A 737 9.43 -6.73 16.00
C LEU A 737 10.07 -5.74 15.01
N PRO A 738 10.87 -4.79 15.50
CA PRO A 738 11.67 -3.94 14.64
C PRO A 738 12.87 -4.73 14.08
N TYR A 739 13.17 -4.54 12.80
CA TYR A 739 14.39 -5.04 12.15
C TYR A 739 15.36 -3.86 11.94
N PRO A 740 16.42 -3.74 12.75
CA PRO A 740 17.31 -2.58 12.71
C PRO A 740 17.92 -2.36 11.33
N ASN A 741 17.75 -1.17 10.74
CA ASN A 741 18.30 -0.77 9.45
C ASN A 741 17.94 -1.71 8.27
N ARG A 742 16.84 -2.44 8.36
CA ARG A 742 16.27 -3.12 7.18
C ARG A 742 15.38 -2.14 6.44
N SER A 743 15.37 -2.22 5.12
CA SER A 743 14.50 -1.37 4.30
C SER A 743 13.07 -1.92 4.30
N HIS A 744 12.21 -1.32 3.48
CA HIS A 744 10.84 -1.77 3.25
C HIS A 744 10.71 -3.27 2.93
N GLY A 745 11.73 -3.87 2.30
CA GLY A 745 11.73 -5.28 1.92
C GLY A 745 12.05 -6.27 3.04
N VAL A 746 12.52 -5.81 4.21
CA VAL A 746 12.88 -6.64 5.39
C VAL A 746 13.65 -7.90 5.01
N SER A 747 14.66 -7.76 4.15
CA SER A 747 15.45 -8.89 3.63
C SER A 747 16.95 -8.73 3.86
N GLU A 748 17.41 -7.52 4.18
CA GLU A 748 18.83 -7.24 4.35
C GLU A 748 19.42 -7.90 5.60
N GLY A 749 20.64 -8.41 5.46
CA GLY A 749 21.41 -9.02 6.54
C GLY A 749 21.20 -10.53 6.67
N THR A 750 22.21 -11.20 7.23
CA THR A 750 22.23 -12.65 7.41
C THR A 750 21.02 -13.12 8.23
N ASN A 751 20.37 -14.20 7.76
CA ASN A 751 19.22 -14.86 8.40
C ASN A 751 17.94 -14.03 8.53
N THR A 752 17.87 -12.79 8.02
CA THR A 752 16.69 -11.93 8.16
C THR A 752 15.42 -12.55 7.56
N VAL A 753 15.47 -13.05 6.32
CA VAL A 753 14.32 -13.70 5.65
C VAL A 753 13.84 -14.92 6.43
N ARG A 754 14.77 -15.78 6.88
CA ARG A 754 14.43 -17.00 7.61
C ARG A 754 13.80 -16.70 8.98
N HIS A 755 14.34 -15.71 9.70
CA HIS A 755 13.81 -15.25 10.99
C HIS A 755 12.40 -14.65 10.83
N PHE A 756 12.23 -13.79 9.82
CA PHE A 756 10.94 -13.16 9.47
C PHE A 756 9.84 -14.19 9.27
N TRP A 757 10.04 -15.17 8.38
CA TRP A 757 9.02 -16.17 8.11
C TRP A 757 8.76 -17.10 9.28
N SER A 758 9.76 -17.44 10.11
CA SER A 758 9.47 -18.18 11.36
C SER A 758 8.67 -17.38 12.37
N THR A 759 8.91 -16.07 12.46
CA THR A 759 8.22 -15.23 13.43
C THR A 759 6.72 -15.20 13.11
N ILE A 760 6.37 -14.89 11.86
CA ILE A 760 4.97 -14.84 11.41
C ILE A 760 4.30 -16.21 11.58
N THR A 761 4.99 -17.28 11.16
CA THR A 761 4.48 -18.66 11.30
C THR A 761 4.16 -18.99 12.75
N ARG A 762 5.13 -18.78 13.65
CA ARG A 762 4.97 -19.09 15.07
C ARG A 762 3.86 -18.25 15.68
N TYR A 763 3.78 -16.97 15.33
CA TYR A 763 2.73 -16.09 15.83
C TYR A 763 1.33 -16.60 15.46
N PHE A 764 1.13 -17.10 14.24
CA PHE A 764 -0.14 -17.73 13.88
C PHE A 764 -0.39 -19.06 14.58
N GLN A 765 0.63 -19.91 14.73
CA GLN A 765 0.52 -21.18 15.45
C GLN A 765 0.10 -20.94 16.90
N ASP A 766 0.83 -20.09 17.63
CA ASP A 766 0.61 -19.81 19.04
C ASP A 766 -0.79 -19.23 19.31
N ASN A 767 -1.29 -18.39 18.40
CA ASN A 767 -2.52 -17.62 18.62
C ASN A 767 -3.78 -18.18 17.94
N LEU A 768 -3.66 -19.17 17.04
CA LEU A 768 -4.80 -19.72 16.28
C LEU A 768 -4.85 -21.26 16.21
N GLN A 769 -3.77 -22.02 16.47
CA GLN A 769 -3.85 -23.50 16.38
C GLN A 769 -4.57 -24.13 17.58
N SER A 770 -4.36 -23.60 18.78
CA SER A 770 -5.12 -24.06 19.94
C SER A 770 -6.47 -23.35 19.98
N PRO A 771 -7.59 -24.03 20.32
CA PRO A 771 -8.78 -23.33 20.77
C PRO A 771 -8.40 -22.61 22.06
N HIS A 772 -8.02 -21.34 21.96
CA HIS A 772 -7.93 -20.50 23.12
C HIS A 772 -9.30 -20.49 23.80
N ALA A 773 -9.27 -20.35 25.13
CA ALA A 773 -10.48 -20.12 25.91
C ALA A 773 -11.39 -19.15 25.15
N PRO A 774 -12.71 -19.41 25.09
CA PRO A 774 -13.64 -18.55 24.39
C PRO A 774 -13.32 -17.10 24.76
N ALA A 775 -13.44 -16.18 23.79
CA ALA A 775 -13.50 -14.76 24.10
C ALA A 775 -14.32 -14.58 25.37
N PRO A 776 -13.86 -13.78 26.36
CA PRO A 776 -14.45 -13.72 27.69
C PRO A 776 -15.97 -13.79 27.54
N GLU A 777 -16.55 -14.84 28.13
CA GLU A 777 -17.95 -15.21 27.99
C GLU A 777 -18.79 -13.94 27.89
N ALA A 778 -19.54 -13.77 26.79
CA ALA A 778 -20.16 -12.47 26.46
C ALA A 778 -20.70 -11.83 27.73
N ALA A 779 -20.16 -10.66 28.10
CA ALA A 779 -20.39 -10.03 29.41
C ALA A 779 -21.90 -9.83 29.70
N TYR A 780 -22.73 -9.94 28.66
CA TYR A 780 -24.16 -9.79 28.67
C TYR A 780 -24.89 -11.04 28.15
N GLU A 781 -26.00 -11.41 28.79
CA GLU A 781 -27.07 -12.23 28.21
C GLU A 781 -27.99 -11.32 27.39
N THR A 782 -28.34 -11.70 26.15
CA THR A 782 -29.22 -10.87 25.30
C THR A 782 -30.64 -11.43 25.30
N ARG A 783 -31.63 -10.55 25.49
CA ARG A 783 -33.07 -10.85 25.39
C ARG A 783 -33.77 -9.86 24.46
N THR A 784 -34.91 -10.26 23.94
CA THR A 784 -35.82 -9.34 23.23
C THR A 784 -37.00 -9.01 24.12
N VAL A 785 -37.26 -7.72 24.34
CA VAL A 785 -38.40 -7.22 25.13
C VAL A 785 -39.15 -6.22 24.27
N ARG A 786 -40.42 -6.53 23.92
CA ARG A 786 -41.29 -5.69 23.07
C ARG A 786 -40.65 -5.19 21.75
N GLY A 787 -39.71 -5.95 21.19
CA GLY A 787 -38.98 -5.61 19.96
C GLY A 787 -37.64 -4.90 20.16
N TRP A 788 -37.29 -4.49 21.39
CA TRP A 788 -35.96 -4.00 21.73
C TRP A 788 -35.01 -5.14 22.05
N THR A 789 -33.74 -4.95 21.68
CA THR A 789 -32.63 -5.80 22.13
C THR A 789 -32.16 -5.32 23.50
N VAL A 790 -32.24 -6.18 24.51
CA VAL A 790 -31.83 -5.91 25.89
C VAL A 790 -30.63 -6.79 26.25
N HIS A 791 -29.49 -6.17 26.53
CA HIS A 791 -28.26 -6.81 26.98
C HIS A 791 -28.18 -6.74 28.51
N ILE A 792 -28.19 -7.88 29.19
CA ILE A 792 -28.22 -8.00 30.64
C ILE A 792 -26.87 -8.48 31.14
N GLY A 793 -26.15 -7.65 31.91
CA GLY A 793 -24.84 -8.03 32.45
C GLY A 793 -24.95 -9.33 33.24
N ARG A 794 -24.19 -10.37 32.86
CA ARG A 794 -24.32 -11.70 33.46
C ARG A 794 -24.07 -11.71 34.98
N VAL A 795 -23.27 -10.76 35.47
CA VAL A 795 -23.05 -10.53 36.90
C VAL A 795 -24.35 -10.16 37.64
N LEU A 796 -25.27 -9.44 37.00
CA LEU A 796 -26.55 -9.07 37.63
C LEU A 796 -27.48 -10.27 37.80
N LEU A 797 -27.40 -11.24 36.89
CA LEU A 797 -28.18 -12.47 36.95
C LEU A 797 -27.78 -13.37 38.13
N THR A 798 -26.55 -13.23 38.63
CA THR A 798 -26.03 -14.01 39.77
C THR A 798 -25.99 -13.19 41.05
N ALA A 799 -25.53 -11.94 41.01
CA ALA A 799 -25.39 -11.07 42.18
C ALA A 799 -26.71 -10.45 42.64
N ASP A 800 -27.61 -10.12 41.71
CA ASP A 800 -28.85 -9.38 41.99
C ASP A 800 -30.08 -9.97 41.24
N PRO A 801 -30.34 -11.30 41.31
CA PRO A 801 -31.34 -11.97 40.45
C PRO A 801 -32.76 -11.43 40.63
N ARG A 802 -33.16 -11.09 41.88
CA ARG A 802 -34.50 -10.56 42.17
C ARG A 802 -34.69 -9.14 41.64
N ALA A 803 -33.70 -8.26 41.86
CA ALA A 803 -33.75 -6.88 41.38
C ALA A 803 -33.73 -6.85 39.84
N THR A 804 -32.87 -7.66 39.23
CA THR A 804 -32.80 -7.80 37.76
C THR A 804 -34.12 -8.28 37.17
N ALA A 805 -34.74 -9.31 37.75
CA ALA A 805 -36.06 -9.78 37.31
C ALA A 805 -37.14 -8.70 37.45
N LYS A 806 -37.13 -7.94 38.55
CA LYS A 806 -38.10 -6.85 38.78
C LYS A 806 -37.90 -5.69 37.82
N ALA A 807 -36.65 -5.30 37.55
CA ALA A 807 -36.31 -4.25 36.59
C ALA A 807 -36.73 -4.65 35.17
N LEU A 808 -36.57 -5.92 34.77
CA LEU A 808 -37.07 -6.42 33.48
C LEU A 808 -38.60 -6.36 33.38
N GLU A 809 -39.33 -6.71 34.45
CA GLU A 809 -40.79 -6.59 34.50
C GLU A 809 -41.25 -5.13 34.32
N LEU A 810 -40.55 -4.19 34.96
CA LEU A 810 -40.85 -2.76 34.86
C LEU A 810 -40.45 -2.15 33.52
N LEU A 811 -39.31 -2.58 32.96
CA LEU A 811 -38.89 -2.22 31.62
C LEU A 811 -39.92 -2.67 30.58
N ASP A 812 -40.43 -3.91 30.68
CA ASP A 812 -41.48 -4.41 29.78
C ASP A 812 -42.72 -3.50 29.80
N LYS A 813 -43.16 -3.08 31.00
CA LYS A 813 -44.30 -2.16 31.17
C LYS A 813 -44.03 -0.77 30.59
N GLN A 814 -42.85 -0.21 30.80
CA GLN A 814 -42.49 1.09 30.23
C GLN A 814 -42.40 1.02 28.70
N LEU A 815 -41.81 -0.04 28.13
CA LEU A 815 -41.73 -0.26 26.69
C LEU A 815 -43.10 -0.54 26.05
N GLU A 816 -43.98 -1.25 26.76
CA GLU A 816 -45.38 -1.43 26.35
C GLU A 816 -46.11 -0.09 26.28
N GLU A 817 -45.94 0.76 27.28
CA GLU A 817 -46.51 2.11 27.28
C GLU A 817 -45.97 2.95 26.10
N ILE A 818 -44.65 2.95 25.87
CA ILE A 818 -44.03 3.65 24.74
C ILE A 818 -44.61 3.18 23.40
N THR A 819 -44.73 1.87 23.23
CA THR A 819 -45.31 1.27 22.01
C THR A 819 -46.77 1.69 21.82
N ARG A 820 -47.49 1.97 22.90
CA ARG A 820 -48.89 2.40 22.88
C ARG A 820 -49.06 3.89 22.54
N VAL A 821 -48.16 4.75 22.99
CA VAL A 821 -48.33 6.22 22.93
C VAL A 821 -47.49 6.92 21.86
N VAL A 822 -46.36 6.36 21.45
CA VAL A 822 -45.46 6.95 20.45
C VAL A 822 -45.86 6.49 19.04
N PRO A 823 -45.78 7.36 18.00
CA PRO A 823 -46.10 6.97 16.62
C PRO A 823 -45.30 5.75 16.14
N ALA A 824 -45.98 4.83 15.45
CA ALA A 824 -45.39 3.56 15.02
C ALA A 824 -44.09 3.69 14.20
N PRO A 825 -43.93 4.67 13.28
CA PRO A 825 -42.65 4.87 12.58
C PRO A 825 -41.50 5.23 13.53
N ALA A 826 -41.77 6.07 14.53
CA ALA A 826 -40.78 6.44 15.52
C ALA A 826 -40.44 5.26 16.45
N VAL A 827 -41.44 4.47 16.86
CA VAL A 827 -41.21 3.22 17.61
C VAL A 827 -40.28 2.26 16.87
N ALA A 828 -40.45 2.13 15.54
CA ALA A 828 -39.58 1.29 14.72
C ALA A 828 -38.11 1.78 14.70
N GLU A 829 -37.88 3.09 14.79
CA GLU A 829 -36.53 3.65 14.95
C GLU A 829 -36.00 3.44 16.38
N LEU A 830 -36.84 3.62 17.40
CA LEU A 830 -36.48 3.41 18.80
C LEU A 830 -36.09 1.95 19.09
N GLN A 831 -36.76 0.97 18.48
CA GLN A 831 -36.43 -0.46 18.62
C GLN A 831 -35.03 -0.82 18.10
N LYS A 832 -34.41 0.04 17.28
CA LYS A 832 -33.01 -0.12 16.84
C LYS A 832 -31.99 0.36 17.87
N VAL A 833 -32.43 0.96 18.97
CA VAL A 833 -31.58 1.42 20.08
C VAL A 833 -31.41 0.25 21.07
N PRO A 834 -30.19 -0.27 21.25
CA PRO A 834 -29.95 -1.32 22.24
C PRO A 834 -30.14 -0.78 23.66
N LEU A 835 -30.61 -1.64 24.56
CA LEU A 835 -30.75 -1.35 25.99
C LEU A 835 -29.78 -2.21 26.79
N TYR A 836 -29.08 -1.63 27.76
CA TYR A 836 -28.11 -2.34 28.60
C TYR A 836 -28.50 -2.28 30.07
N PHE A 837 -28.54 -3.43 30.74
CA PHE A 837 -28.57 -3.52 32.20
C PHE A 837 -27.14 -3.82 32.67
N SER A 838 -26.53 -2.84 33.34
CA SER A 838 -25.14 -2.90 33.79
C SER A 838 -25.06 -2.91 35.32
N PRO A 839 -24.02 -3.53 35.91
CA PRO A 839 -23.74 -3.35 37.34
C PRO A 839 -23.41 -1.89 37.66
N GLU A 840 -23.64 -1.50 38.91
CA GLU A 840 -23.28 -0.17 39.41
C GLU A 840 -21.76 0.05 39.34
N TYR A 841 -21.34 1.24 38.89
CA TYR A 841 -19.93 1.63 38.85
C TYR A 841 -19.50 2.22 40.21
N PRO A 842 -18.34 1.80 40.77
CA PRO A 842 -17.87 2.32 42.05
C PRO A 842 -17.74 3.84 42.05
N GLY A 843 -18.37 4.51 43.03
CA GLY A 843 -18.31 5.97 43.19
C GLY A 843 -19.15 6.76 42.19
N VAL A 844 -19.89 6.11 41.30
CA VAL A 844 -20.81 6.74 40.35
C VAL A 844 -22.24 6.53 40.83
N ARG A 845 -23.07 7.57 40.73
CA ARG A 845 -24.49 7.46 41.08
C ARG A 845 -25.20 6.54 40.06
N PRO A 846 -25.97 5.53 40.50
CA PRO A 846 -26.77 4.71 39.59
C PRO A 846 -27.84 5.54 38.89
N VAL A 847 -27.90 5.46 37.57
CA VAL A 847 -28.82 6.22 36.71
C VAL A 847 -29.23 5.41 35.47
N ALA A 848 -30.23 5.92 34.75
CA ALA A 848 -30.45 5.61 33.34
C ALA A 848 -29.78 6.72 32.51
N GLU A 849 -29.13 6.36 31.41
CA GLU A 849 -28.44 7.36 30.56
C GLU A 849 -28.26 6.86 29.12
N TYR A 850 -28.45 7.77 28.15
CA TYR A 850 -28.09 7.57 26.75
C TYR A 850 -26.63 7.97 26.47
N HIS A 851 -25.91 7.11 25.75
CA HIS A 851 -24.50 7.34 25.41
C HIS A 851 -24.33 7.76 23.94
N PRO A 852 -24.10 9.03 23.59
CA PRO A 852 -24.03 9.45 22.19
C PRO A 852 -22.76 9.01 21.45
N GLY A 853 -21.71 8.62 22.19
CA GLY A 853 -20.43 8.24 21.58
C GLY A 853 -19.51 7.43 22.49
N ALA A 854 -18.59 6.69 21.87
CA ALA A 854 -17.68 5.76 22.54
C ALA A 854 -16.55 6.42 23.35
N GLY A 855 -16.27 7.70 23.12
CA GLY A 855 -15.15 8.42 23.74
C GLY A 855 -15.30 8.52 25.26
N TRP A 856 -16.37 9.18 25.73
CA TRP A 856 -16.65 9.35 27.16
C TRP A 856 -16.78 7.99 27.89
N LEU A 857 -17.41 7.00 27.25
CA LEU A 857 -17.50 5.64 27.78
C LEU A 857 -16.10 5.06 28.07
N SER A 858 -15.18 5.17 27.11
CA SER A 858 -13.81 4.68 27.26
C SER A 858 -13.05 5.42 28.36
N ASP A 859 -13.17 6.75 28.41
CA ASP A 859 -12.47 7.61 29.38
C ASP A 859 -12.93 7.36 30.83
N ASN A 860 -14.14 6.83 31.01
CA ASN A 860 -14.73 6.51 32.32
C ASN A 860 -14.75 5.01 32.63
N GLY A 861 -13.98 4.19 31.88
CA GLY A 861 -13.84 2.75 32.13
C GLY A 861 -15.12 1.93 31.86
N ARG A 862 -16.01 2.42 31.00
CA ARG A 862 -17.25 1.75 30.58
C ARG A 862 -17.10 1.07 29.21
N ASP A 863 -17.98 0.13 28.88
CA ASP A 863 -17.91 -0.62 27.61
C ASP A 863 -18.24 0.28 26.41
N PRO A 864 -17.29 0.52 25.49
CA PRO A 864 -17.52 1.39 24.33
C PRO A 864 -18.57 0.85 23.34
N GLN A 865 -18.96 -0.44 23.45
CA GLN A 865 -20.06 -1.01 22.66
C GLN A 865 -21.42 -0.39 22.97
N MET A 866 -21.56 0.24 24.14
CA MET A 866 -22.79 0.94 24.53
C MET A 866 -22.94 2.29 23.83
N ALA A 867 -22.02 2.65 22.92
CA ALA A 867 -22.19 3.84 22.09
C ALA A 867 -23.48 3.77 21.28
N ARG A 868 -24.25 4.85 21.36
CA ARG A 868 -25.59 5.04 20.81
C ARG A 868 -26.63 4.06 21.36
N ALA A 869 -26.48 3.65 22.62
CA ALA A 869 -27.39 2.81 23.37
C ALA A 869 -27.83 3.50 24.68
N VAL A 870 -28.88 2.95 25.32
CA VAL A 870 -29.32 3.38 26.66
C VAL A 870 -28.80 2.37 27.68
N GLU A 871 -28.21 2.87 28.76
CA GLU A 871 -27.70 2.06 29.87
C GLU A 871 -28.49 2.32 31.16
N PHE A 872 -28.80 1.24 31.87
CA PHE A 872 -29.45 1.23 33.18
C PHE A 872 -28.50 0.64 34.20
N THR A 873 -27.90 1.48 35.04
CA THR A 873 -27.10 1.05 36.21
C THR A 873 -27.92 1.06 37.50
N ASN A 874 -29.09 1.70 37.48
CA ASN A 874 -30.03 1.86 38.60
C ASN A 874 -30.93 0.64 38.87
N ILE A 875 -30.53 -0.57 38.48
CA ILE A 875 -31.36 -1.79 38.54
C ILE A 875 -31.94 -2.05 39.93
N ARG A 876 -31.21 -1.76 41.00
CA ARG A 876 -31.67 -1.95 42.39
C ARG A 876 -32.74 -0.97 42.83
N ILE A 877 -32.79 0.23 42.23
CA ILE A 877 -33.75 1.29 42.54
C ILE A 877 -34.71 1.57 41.37
N PHE A 878 -34.73 0.71 40.36
CA PHE A 878 -35.51 0.89 39.12
C PHE A 878 -37.00 1.13 39.40
N GLN A 879 -37.56 0.48 40.42
CA GLN A 879 -38.94 0.69 40.88
C GLN A 879 -39.15 2.07 41.50
N GLU A 880 -38.20 2.54 42.32
CA GLU A 880 -38.27 3.88 42.93
C GLU A 880 -38.17 4.96 41.84
N GLU A 881 -37.29 4.76 40.87
CA GLU A 881 -37.17 5.64 39.70
C GLU A 881 -38.42 5.61 38.82
N THR A 882 -39.05 4.45 38.61
CA THR A 882 -40.34 4.36 37.89
C THR A 882 -41.47 5.08 38.64
N ASN A 883 -41.45 5.06 39.97
CA ASN A 883 -42.43 5.79 40.76
C ASN A 883 -42.22 7.31 40.67
N ARG A 884 -40.95 7.74 40.67
CA ARG A 884 -40.57 9.16 40.56
C ARG A 884 -40.81 9.71 39.16
N MET A 885 -40.31 9.01 38.14
CA MET A 885 -40.40 9.32 36.71
C MET A 885 -41.19 8.18 36.03
N PRO A 886 -42.49 8.37 35.77
CA PRO A 886 -43.37 7.31 35.26
C PRO A 886 -42.88 6.59 33.99
N ASN A 887 -42.09 7.26 33.14
CA ASN A 887 -41.48 6.62 31.97
C ASN A 887 -40.08 7.18 31.62
N PHE A 888 -39.13 7.09 32.56
CA PHE A 888 -37.74 7.51 32.30
C PHE A 888 -37.05 6.72 31.18
N VAL A 889 -37.56 5.53 30.80
CA VAL A 889 -37.06 4.83 29.60
C VAL A 889 -37.36 5.63 28.34
N LEU A 890 -38.54 6.26 28.25
CA LEU A 890 -38.87 7.17 27.15
C LEU A 890 -37.97 8.40 27.14
N HIS A 891 -37.61 8.93 28.31
CA HIS A 891 -36.66 10.04 28.43
C HIS A 891 -35.35 9.73 27.71
N GLU A 892 -34.71 8.60 28.06
CA GLU A 892 -33.44 8.21 27.45
C GLU A 892 -33.58 7.84 25.96
N LEU A 893 -34.71 7.24 25.57
CA LEU A 893 -35.02 6.96 24.17
C LEU A 893 -35.29 8.25 23.37
N ALA A 894 -35.76 9.32 24.00
CA ALA A 894 -35.90 10.62 23.36
C ALA A 894 -34.52 11.22 23.04
N HIS A 895 -33.53 11.09 23.93
CA HIS A 895 -32.14 11.44 23.63
C HIS A 895 -31.61 10.62 22.44
N ALA A 896 -31.91 9.33 22.39
CA ALA A 896 -31.54 8.48 21.27
C ALA A 896 -32.20 8.89 19.95
N TYR A 897 -33.49 9.23 19.97
CA TYR A 897 -34.22 9.72 18.79
C TYR A 897 -33.66 11.05 18.29
N HIS A 898 -33.38 11.97 19.21
CA HIS A 898 -32.78 13.26 18.93
C HIS A 898 -31.40 13.11 18.28
N ASP A 899 -30.51 12.24 18.78
CA ASP A 899 -29.20 11.99 18.17
C ASP A 899 -29.28 11.24 16.82
N ARG A 900 -30.17 10.24 16.71
CA ARG A 900 -30.10 9.25 15.62
C ARG A 900 -31.04 9.51 14.46
N VAL A 901 -32.18 10.15 14.70
CA VAL A 901 -33.28 10.27 13.73
C VAL A 901 -33.41 11.70 13.23
N LEU A 902 -33.31 12.67 14.13
CA LEU A 902 -33.49 14.08 13.75
C LEU A 902 -32.33 14.58 12.88
N THR A 903 -32.66 15.48 11.95
CA THR A 903 -31.66 16.13 11.09
C THR A 903 -30.67 16.91 11.95
N GLN A 904 -29.38 16.67 11.72
CA GLN A 904 -28.25 17.22 12.50
C GLN A 904 -28.14 16.71 13.96
N GLY A 905 -28.92 15.70 14.36
CA GLY A 905 -28.84 15.09 15.68
C GLY A 905 -29.10 16.11 16.80
N PHE A 906 -28.29 16.07 17.85
CA PHE A 906 -28.28 17.08 18.92
C PHE A 906 -27.96 18.52 18.46
N GLY A 907 -27.51 18.70 17.21
CA GLY A 907 -27.32 20.02 16.59
C GLY A 907 -28.59 20.61 15.96
N ASN A 908 -29.77 20.00 16.17
CA ASN A 908 -31.01 20.43 15.51
C ASN A 908 -31.33 21.92 15.82
N PRO A 909 -31.40 22.80 14.80
CA PRO A 909 -31.54 24.23 15.02
C PRO A 909 -32.94 24.63 15.51
N GLU A 910 -33.99 23.86 15.19
CA GLU A 910 -35.35 24.17 15.63
C GLU A 910 -35.48 23.93 17.14
N ILE A 911 -34.94 22.82 17.65
CA ILE A 911 -34.91 22.52 19.09
C ILE A 911 -34.05 23.53 19.84
N ALA A 912 -32.86 23.87 19.34
CA ALA A 912 -31.98 24.86 19.98
C ALA A 912 -32.64 26.25 20.08
N GLN A 913 -33.40 26.65 19.07
CA GLN A 913 -34.15 27.92 19.08
C GLN A 913 -35.34 27.89 20.04
N ALA A 914 -36.14 26.81 20.03
CA ALA A 914 -37.26 26.65 20.96
C ALA A 914 -36.76 26.67 22.42
N TYR A 915 -35.68 25.94 22.72
CA TYR A 915 -35.03 25.98 24.02
C TYR A 915 -34.57 27.39 24.43
N SER A 916 -33.94 28.13 23.52
CA SER A 916 -33.46 29.49 23.81
C SER A 916 -34.63 30.42 24.16
N ARG A 917 -35.74 30.36 23.41
CA ARG A 917 -36.96 31.13 23.69
C ARG A 917 -37.62 30.72 25.01
N ALA A 918 -37.70 29.42 25.29
CA ALA A 918 -38.24 28.91 26.55
C ALA A 918 -37.43 29.42 27.75
N LYS A 919 -36.09 29.41 27.64
CA LYS A 919 -35.17 29.94 28.64
C LYS A 919 -35.33 31.46 28.83
N GLU A 920 -35.43 32.23 27.74
CA GLU A 920 -35.63 33.68 27.80
C GLU A 920 -36.97 34.08 28.42
N SER A 921 -38.01 33.26 28.23
CA SER A 921 -39.35 33.55 28.76
C SER A 921 -39.46 33.37 30.28
N GLY A 922 -38.51 32.69 30.92
CA GLY A 922 -38.55 32.35 32.35
C GLY A 922 -39.63 31.34 32.76
N ARG A 923 -40.42 30.80 31.82
CA ARG A 923 -41.56 29.91 32.13
C ARG A 923 -41.18 28.59 32.82
N TYR A 924 -39.90 28.21 32.75
CA TYR A 924 -39.37 27.00 33.38
C TYR A 924 -38.45 27.29 34.58
N ASP A 925 -38.28 28.56 34.99
CA ASP A 925 -37.36 28.93 36.08
C ASP A 925 -37.85 28.50 37.46
N LYS A 926 -39.17 28.32 37.60
CA LYS A 926 -39.79 27.81 38.82
C LYS A 926 -41.08 27.08 38.49
N VAL A 927 -40.99 25.76 38.39
CA VAL A 927 -42.11 24.87 38.08
C VAL A 927 -42.30 23.86 39.21
N GLU A 928 -43.49 23.30 39.29
CA GLU A 928 -43.77 22.23 40.25
C GLU A 928 -43.03 20.96 39.83
N ARG A 929 -42.43 20.26 40.80
CA ARG A 929 -41.86 18.92 40.63
C ARG A 929 -42.61 17.92 41.49
N HIS A 930 -42.95 16.80 40.89
CA HIS A 930 -43.64 15.69 41.52
C HIS A 930 -42.67 14.53 41.78
N PHE A 931 -42.56 14.06 43.03
CA PHE A 931 -41.61 12.99 43.40
C PHE A 931 -42.20 11.57 43.37
N GLY A 932 -43.53 11.43 43.24
CA GLY A 932 -44.20 10.13 43.05
C GLY A 932 -44.09 9.12 44.20
N ASN A 933 -43.45 9.48 45.31
CA ASN A 933 -43.20 8.61 46.47
C ASN A 933 -43.85 9.14 47.77
N GLY A 934 -44.89 9.97 47.64
CA GLY A 934 -45.60 10.58 48.78
C GLY A 934 -44.87 11.77 49.43
N ARG A 935 -43.69 12.16 48.92
CA ARG A 935 -43.05 13.42 49.31
C ARG A 935 -43.87 14.61 48.78
N PRO A 936 -43.99 15.72 49.56
CA PRO A 936 -44.64 16.93 49.07
C PRO A 936 -43.96 17.46 47.81
N ASN A 937 -44.75 17.95 46.86
CA ASN A 937 -44.24 18.60 45.66
C ASN A 937 -43.42 19.84 46.04
N THR A 938 -42.39 20.14 45.26
CA THR A 938 -41.54 21.33 45.42
C THR A 938 -41.63 22.22 44.20
N PHE A 939 -41.28 23.50 44.35
CA PHE A 939 -41.15 24.43 43.23
C PHE A 939 -39.68 24.76 43.02
N GLU A 940 -39.13 24.31 41.90
CA GLU A 940 -37.73 24.49 41.55
C GLU A 940 -37.56 24.69 40.04
N LYS A 941 -36.33 24.98 39.61
CA LYS A 941 -36.03 25.16 38.19
C LYS A 941 -36.20 23.84 37.45
N ALA A 942 -36.91 23.86 36.31
CA ALA A 942 -37.17 22.65 35.54
C ALA A 942 -35.86 22.02 35.04
N TYR A 943 -35.78 20.69 35.05
CA TYR A 943 -34.62 19.96 34.51
C TYR A 943 -34.43 20.21 33.00
N ALA A 944 -35.54 20.44 32.30
CA ALA A 944 -35.59 20.88 30.90
C ALA A 944 -34.74 22.13 30.59
N LEU A 945 -34.38 22.96 31.59
CA LEU A 945 -33.50 24.13 31.39
C LEU A 945 -32.00 23.84 31.50
N THR A 946 -31.61 22.56 31.60
CA THR A 946 -30.19 22.18 31.67
C THR A 946 -29.49 22.40 30.33
N ASN A 947 -30.06 21.88 29.24
CA ASN A 947 -29.57 22.05 27.87
C ASN A 947 -30.69 21.70 26.86
N PRO A 948 -30.51 21.94 25.55
CA PRO A 948 -31.52 21.63 24.53
C PRO A 948 -31.92 20.14 24.45
N MET A 949 -31.03 19.22 24.85
CA MET A 949 -31.31 17.78 24.84
C MET A 949 -32.29 17.42 25.97
N GLU A 950 -32.04 17.88 27.20
CA GLU A 950 -32.98 17.68 28.31
C GLU A 950 -34.31 18.38 28.07
N TYR A 951 -34.28 19.56 27.44
CA TYR A 951 -35.50 20.25 27.03
C TYR A 951 -36.35 19.38 26.10
N PHE A 952 -35.74 18.74 25.11
CA PHE A 952 -36.41 17.84 24.19
C PHE A 952 -36.92 16.57 24.89
N ALA A 953 -36.12 15.95 25.77
CA ALA A 953 -36.49 14.70 26.44
C ALA A 953 -37.64 14.90 27.45
N GLU A 954 -37.53 15.89 28.34
CA GLU A 954 -38.56 16.20 29.36
C GLU A 954 -39.91 16.58 28.73
N THR A 955 -39.88 17.38 27.67
CA THR A 955 -41.12 17.78 26.97
C THR A 955 -41.68 16.65 26.12
N THR A 956 -40.85 15.69 25.68
CA THR A 956 -41.30 14.44 25.04
C THR A 956 -42.04 13.55 26.05
N GLU A 957 -41.57 13.46 27.30
CA GLU A 957 -42.30 12.75 28.36
C GLU A 957 -43.67 13.38 28.62
N ALA A 958 -43.75 14.70 28.72
CA ALA A 958 -45.02 15.41 28.87
C ALA A 958 -45.95 15.18 27.65
N LEU A 959 -45.40 15.11 26.43
CA LEU A 959 -46.17 14.92 25.21
C LEU A 959 -46.84 13.54 25.15
N PHE A 960 -46.12 12.48 25.50
CA PHE A 960 -46.57 11.10 25.27
C PHE A 960 -46.99 10.35 26.54
N THR A 961 -46.44 10.71 27.70
CA THR A 961 -46.70 10.03 28.97
C THR A 961 -46.96 11.05 30.08
N ARG A 962 -46.16 11.02 31.15
CA ARG A 962 -46.24 11.95 32.26
C ARG A 962 -44.85 12.33 32.73
N ASN A 963 -44.53 13.62 32.67
CA ASN A 963 -43.27 14.16 33.17
C ASN A 963 -43.25 14.28 34.71
N ASP A 964 -42.08 14.33 35.33
CA ASP A 964 -41.92 14.60 36.77
C ASP A 964 -41.74 16.09 37.11
N PHE A 965 -41.42 16.93 36.12
CA PHE A 965 -41.51 18.40 36.18
C PHE A 965 -42.71 18.94 35.39
N PHE A 966 -43.36 19.99 35.90
CA PHE A 966 -44.43 20.66 35.16
C PHE A 966 -43.86 21.33 33.89
N PRO A 967 -44.52 21.20 32.72
CA PRO A 967 -45.84 20.59 32.49
C PRO A 967 -45.80 19.05 32.56
N PHE A 968 -46.74 18.46 33.29
CA PHE A 968 -46.73 17.01 33.53
C PHE A 968 -47.37 16.22 32.39
N THR A 969 -48.36 16.81 31.71
CA THR A 969 -49.17 16.13 30.70
C THR A 969 -49.20 16.88 29.38
N GLN A 970 -49.68 16.21 28.33
CA GLN A 970 -49.77 16.77 26.99
C GLN A 970 -50.61 18.06 26.95
N SER A 971 -51.75 18.08 27.66
CA SER A 971 -52.62 19.26 27.72
C SER A 971 -51.95 20.42 28.43
N GLU A 972 -51.16 20.15 29.46
CA GLU A 972 -50.41 21.18 30.18
C GLU A 972 -49.23 21.69 29.35
N LEU A 973 -48.56 20.80 28.60
CA LEU A 973 -47.48 21.20 27.68
C LEU A 973 -48.03 22.12 26.59
N GLN A 974 -49.18 21.78 26.00
CA GLN A 974 -49.83 22.63 25.01
C GLN A 974 -50.18 24.03 25.55
N GLN A 975 -50.56 24.13 26.82
CA GLN A 975 -50.89 25.42 27.44
C GLN A 975 -49.66 26.21 27.89
N HIS A 976 -48.67 25.53 28.47
CA HIS A 976 -47.49 26.14 29.07
C HIS A 976 -46.41 26.47 28.05
N ASP A 977 -46.21 25.58 27.07
CA ASP A 977 -45.26 25.74 25.97
C ASP A 977 -45.87 25.29 24.62
N PRO A 978 -46.81 26.09 24.07
CA PRO A 978 -47.49 25.76 22.81
C PRO A 978 -46.54 25.64 21.62
N GLU A 979 -45.41 26.36 21.66
CA GLU A 979 -44.41 26.32 20.60
C GLU A 979 -43.68 24.97 20.58
N MET A 980 -43.20 24.51 21.74
CA MET A 980 -42.55 23.21 21.84
C MET A 980 -43.52 22.06 21.59
N PHE A 981 -44.78 22.21 22.02
CA PHE A 981 -45.83 21.23 21.72
C PHE A 981 -46.00 21.00 20.20
N GLU A 982 -46.12 22.07 19.41
CA GLU A 982 -46.25 21.95 17.96
C GLU A 982 -44.96 21.48 17.29
N LEU A 983 -43.79 21.87 17.81
CA LEU A 983 -42.50 21.38 17.31
C LEU A 983 -42.36 19.86 17.53
N LEU A 984 -42.67 19.36 18.73
CA LEU A 984 -42.57 17.92 19.00
C LEU A 984 -43.54 17.10 18.14
N LYS A 985 -44.77 17.58 17.92
CA LYS A 985 -45.73 16.93 16.99
C LYS A 985 -45.24 16.86 15.54
N LYS A 986 -44.35 17.76 15.14
CA LYS A 986 -43.73 17.76 13.81
C LYS A 986 -42.54 16.79 13.74
N LEU A 987 -41.79 16.66 14.83
CA LEU A 987 -40.53 15.90 14.87
C LEU A 987 -40.72 14.40 15.14
N TRP A 988 -41.74 14.05 15.91
CA TRP A 988 -42.17 12.67 16.18
C TRP A 988 -43.23 12.22 15.18
#